data_AF-A0A089LCC5-F1
#
_entry.id   AF-A0A089LCC5-F1
#
_cell.length_a   1.000
_cell.length_b   1.000
_cell.length_c   1.000
_cell.angle_alpha   90.00
_cell.angle_beta   90.00
_cell.angle_gamma   90.00
#
_symmetry.space_group_name_H-M   'P 1'
#
loop_
_entity.id
_entity.type
_entity.pdbx_description
1 polymer ?
#
loop_
_entity_poly.entity_id
_entity_poly.type
_entity_poly.pdbx_seq_one_letter_code
_entity_poly.pdbx_strand_id
1 'polypeptide(L)'
;MNLKDHIVLWNHALIEVIDIRKATFTSGEPPLLYRLPASTYMYVVRGTASVLIDEIPFEIGGAGVIHGGKGTTIKVLHTQDILNYYLILYRSTLNLPARRNLTALMERSRPFTEPYQFTPGNPLPLYEILTRMYGEWQKGGVLEHLHAKALFYQWVHELLRQLHAQDIQPLKADSLDQAVRYMHDSYSKPFTLDALAGALGTSPRTLSRLFRMRLQTSPAQYMIQIRMDKARELLLNTEATLHDIAVAVGYPDAYSFGKMFKKYFGSSPVRYKNSLHEAYKWPDVPTAVSAYDIVQEDTLRYIDDDNHYQYNLKGASPMFRTARPSLMLTLLLCFTIVLSACSGGTANNSAAGSSNTPSASPAATAAATTSPDNTSAEAQTRTISTVKGDIEVPANPQRVVVLYLLGDVLALGVKPIGVSDVSEGAAFESELKDVQKLGNWFEASPEVVLSLEPDLIIVPSEETYEALHDIAPTVLVPYEKMTTDERVGFIGQIFGKEDQAASLLDNFNAKVEDSKQKLQEAGILGSTISIMEGGADRSMVVVMSKQYGRGSQVIYEYLGMKAPELVQQKIDSTTDVGGESVSFEVLADYSGDYIFRSSYDGMADLTGDPLWNSIPAVKEGRMLEIDFGLSYYSDIYSLNAQLDFIVDNLLAAPRVK
;
A
#
# COMPACT_ATOMS: atom_id res chain seq x y z
N MET A 1 -3.93 5.11 -11.90
CA MET A 1 -3.72 3.66 -11.73
C MET A 1 -2.63 3.18 -12.70
N ASN A 2 -1.58 2.55 -12.17
CA ASN A 2 -0.59 1.83 -12.96
C ASN A 2 -1.11 0.40 -13.16
N LEU A 3 -1.47 0.04 -14.40
CA LEU A 3 -2.12 -1.23 -14.66
C LEU A 3 -1.19 -2.44 -14.41
N LYS A 4 0.13 -2.28 -14.59
CA LYS A 4 1.10 -3.33 -14.27
C LYS A 4 1.09 -3.61 -12.77
N ASP A 5 1.15 -2.57 -11.94
CA ASP A 5 1.07 -2.68 -10.48
C ASP A 5 -0.26 -3.32 -10.03
N HIS A 6 -1.37 -2.93 -10.66
CA HIS A 6 -2.69 -3.53 -10.42
C HIS A 6 -2.68 -5.04 -10.70
N ILE A 7 -2.16 -5.46 -11.85
CA ILE A 7 -2.09 -6.88 -12.25
C ILE A 7 -1.21 -7.67 -11.27
N VAL A 8 -0.05 -7.14 -10.89
CA VAL A 8 0.84 -7.78 -9.90
C VAL A 8 0.09 -8.02 -8.59
N LEU A 9 -0.60 -7.02 -8.07
CA LEU A 9 -1.36 -7.16 -6.82
C LEU A 9 -2.52 -8.14 -6.92
N TRP A 10 -3.21 -8.21 -8.08
CA TRP A 10 -4.25 -9.22 -8.33
C TRP A 10 -3.72 -10.66 -8.29
N ASN A 11 -2.47 -10.89 -8.73
CA ASN A 11 -1.83 -12.21 -8.67
C ASN A 11 -1.52 -12.67 -7.24
N HIS A 12 -1.41 -11.74 -6.28
CA HIS A 12 -1.01 -12.03 -4.89
C HIS A 12 -2.16 -11.87 -3.88
N ALA A 13 -3.37 -11.58 -4.36
CA ALA A 13 -4.53 -11.35 -3.50
C ALA A 13 -5.35 -12.63 -3.25
N LEU A 14 -5.70 -12.82 -1.99
CA LEU A 14 -6.76 -13.74 -1.57
C LEU A 14 -8.10 -13.02 -1.67
N ILE A 15 -8.98 -13.54 -2.53
CA ILE A 15 -10.30 -12.98 -2.77
C ILE A 15 -11.40 -13.80 -2.12
N GLU A 16 -12.34 -13.11 -1.49
CA GLU A 16 -13.62 -13.65 -1.03
C GLU A 16 -14.76 -12.93 -1.75
N VAL A 17 -15.54 -13.65 -2.56
CA VAL A 17 -16.77 -13.10 -3.15
C VAL A 17 -17.85 -13.12 -2.07
N ILE A 18 -18.37 -11.94 -1.72
CA ILE A 18 -19.33 -11.76 -0.63
C ILE A 18 -20.76 -11.89 -1.13
N ASP A 19 -21.05 -11.26 -2.27
CA ASP A 19 -22.42 -11.20 -2.81
C ASP A 19 -22.41 -10.81 -4.30
N ILE A 20 -23.40 -11.29 -5.04
CA ILE A 20 -23.64 -10.91 -6.44
C ILE A 20 -25.11 -10.58 -6.62
N ARG A 21 -25.38 -9.32 -6.95
CA ARG A 21 -26.74 -8.78 -7.07
C ARG A 21 -27.04 -8.39 -8.49
N LYS A 22 -28.31 -8.53 -8.86
CA LYS A 22 -28.88 -7.92 -10.07
C LYS A 22 -29.92 -6.91 -9.62
N ALA A 23 -29.85 -5.70 -10.15
CA ALA A 23 -30.77 -4.62 -9.81
C ALA A 23 -31.18 -3.83 -11.04
N THR A 24 -32.31 -3.13 -10.88
CA THR A 24 -32.90 -2.25 -11.88
C THR A 24 -33.24 -0.94 -11.19
N PHE A 25 -32.88 0.18 -11.81
CA PHE A 25 -33.23 1.52 -11.37
C PHE A 25 -34.01 2.21 -12.50
N THR A 26 -35.11 2.87 -12.17
CA THR A 26 -36.03 3.44 -13.17
C THR A 26 -36.15 4.96 -13.05
N SER A 27 -36.41 5.63 -14.18
CA SER A 27 -36.61 7.08 -14.20
C SER A 27 -37.82 7.47 -13.34
N GLY A 28 -37.62 8.40 -12.41
CA GLY A 28 -38.65 8.86 -11.45
C GLY A 28 -38.48 8.32 -10.02
N GLU A 29 -37.62 7.33 -9.80
CA GLU A 29 -37.23 6.93 -8.44
C GLU A 29 -36.34 8.00 -7.79
N PRO A 30 -36.41 8.19 -6.45
CA PRO A 30 -35.50 9.08 -5.76
C PRO A 30 -34.05 8.64 -6.00
N PRO A 31 -33.07 9.56 -6.00
CA PRO A 31 -31.67 9.22 -6.25
C PRO A 31 -31.22 8.07 -5.36
N LEU A 32 -30.76 6.98 -5.99
CA LEU A 32 -30.27 5.81 -5.25
C LEU A 32 -28.93 6.19 -4.60
N LEU A 33 -28.93 6.39 -3.28
CA LEU A 33 -27.72 6.56 -2.48
C LEU A 33 -27.30 5.21 -1.91
N TYR A 34 -26.21 4.66 -2.42
CA TYR A 34 -25.72 3.35 -2.01
C TYR A 34 -24.28 3.44 -1.50
N ARG A 35 -24.10 3.26 -0.19
CA ARG A 35 -22.78 3.16 0.43
C ARG A 35 -22.29 1.72 0.35
N LEU A 36 -21.18 1.50 -0.36
CA LEU A 36 -20.65 0.18 -0.63
C LEU A 36 -20.21 -0.51 0.68
N PRO A 37 -20.78 -1.68 1.03
CA PRO A 37 -20.41 -2.40 2.26
C PRO A 37 -19.07 -3.15 2.12
N ALA A 38 -18.59 -3.34 0.89
CA ALA A 38 -17.32 -3.95 0.53
C ALA A 38 -16.85 -3.42 -0.84
N SER A 39 -15.65 -3.82 -1.27
CA SER A 39 -15.19 -3.51 -2.62
C SER A 39 -16.16 -4.08 -3.64
N THR A 40 -16.55 -3.27 -4.62
CA THR A 40 -17.67 -3.60 -5.50
C THR A 40 -17.38 -3.21 -6.95
N TYR A 41 -17.68 -4.12 -7.86
CA TYR A 41 -17.84 -3.82 -9.28
C TYR A 41 -19.33 -3.64 -9.60
N MET A 42 -19.68 -2.55 -10.28
CA MET A 42 -20.99 -2.33 -10.87
C MET A 42 -20.87 -2.43 -12.39
N TYR A 43 -21.56 -3.40 -12.99
CA TYR A 43 -21.59 -3.61 -14.45
C TYR A 43 -22.96 -3.23 -15.00
N VAL A 44 -23.03 -2.21 -15.86
CA VAL A 44 -24.27 -1.75 -16.49
C VAL A 44 -24.56 -2.60 -17.72
N VAL A 45 -25.68 -3.32 -17.70
CA VAL A 45 -26.13 -4.16 -18.82
C VAL A 45 -26.88 -3.31 -19.85
N ARG A 46 -27.72 -2.39 -19.39
CA ARG A 46 -28.58 -1.57 -20.22
C ARG A 46 -28.91 -0.26 -19.53
N GLY A 47 -29.01 0.81 -20.30
CA GLY A 47 -29.37 2.14 -19.83
C GLY A 47 -28.18 3.08 -19.78
N THR A 48 -28.49 4.35 -19.57
CA THR A 48 -27.55 5.44 -19.37
C THR A 48 -27.91 6.13 -18.07
N ALA A 49 -26.92 6.51 -17.27
CA ALA A 49 -27.15 7.22 -16.03
C ALA A 49 -26.02 8.20 -15.71
N SER A 50 -26.41 9.29 -15.06
CA SER A 50 -25.48 10.18 -14.39
C SER A 50 -25.31 9.69 -12.95
N VAL A 51 -24.10 9.33 -12.57
CA VAL A 51 -23.76 8.70 -11.29
C VAL A 51 -22.70 9.53 -10.59
N LEU A 52 -22.91 9.85 -9.30
CA LEU A 52 -21.84 10.37 -8.45
C LEU A 52 -21.12 9.23 -7.76
N ILE A 53 -19.79 9.21 -7.81
CA ILE A 53 -18.96 8.34 -6.98
C ILE A 53 -18.19 9.23 -6.00
N ASP A 54 -18.49 9.11 -4.71
CA ASP A 54 -18.01 9.99 -3.65
C ASP A 54 -18.16 11.48 -4.00
N GLU A 55 -19.25 11.88 -4.67
CA GLU A 55 -19.53 13.24 -5.19
C GLU A 55 -18.79 13.66 -6.48
N ILE A 56 -18.03 12.79 -7.17
CA ILE A 56 -17.56 13.07 -8.55
C ILE A 56 -18.63 12.62 -9.53
N PRO A 57 -19.11 13.48 -10.44
CA PRO A 57 -20.05 13.09 -11.48
C PRO A 57 -19.41 12.28 -12.60
N PHE A 58 -20.10 11.22 -13.01
CA PHE A 58 -19.74 10.35 -14.10
C PHE A 58 -20.98 10.04 -14.95
N GLU A 59 -20.79 10.08 -16.27
CA GLU A 59 -21.78 9.56 -17.21
C GLU A 59 -21.43 8.11 -17.53
N ILE A 60 -22.34 7.19 -17.24
CA ILE A 60 -22.18 5.78 -17.57
C ILE A 60 -23.24 5.33 -18.56
N GLY A 61 -22.79 4.67 -19.62
CA GLY A 61 -23.64 4.08 -20.66
C GLY A 61 -23.69 2.56 -20.58
N GLY A 62 -24.34 1.96 -21.58
CA GLY A 62 -24.41 0.50 -21.73
C GLY A 62 -23.02 -0.14 -21.73
N ALA A 63 -22.90 -1.26 -21.02
CA ALA A 63 -21.66 -1.99 -20.74
C ALA A 63 -20.63 -1.28 -19.85
N GLY A 64 -20.91 -0.10 -19.31
CA GLY A 64 -19.99 0.56 -18.40
C GLY A 64 -19.72 -0.24 -17.12
N VAL A 65 -18.48 -0.18 -16.64
CA VAL A 65 -18.01 -0.77 -15.39
C VAL A 65 -17.58 0.34 -14.45
N ILE A 66 -18.08 0.29 -13.21
CA ILE A 66 -17.61 1.12 -12.11
C ILE A 66 -17.01 0.21 -11.05
N HIS A 67 -15.88 0.62 -10.49
CA HIS A 67 -15.30 0.02 -9.30
C HIS A 67 -15.30 1.03 -8.16
N GLY A 68 -15.51 0.56 -6.93
CA GLY A 68 -15.38 1.36 -5.72
C GLY A 68 -15.03 0.51 -4.53
N GLY A 69 -14.22 1.06 -3.61
CA GLY A 69 -13.85 0.40 -2.37
C GLY A 69 -14.97 0.38 -1.33
N LYS A 70 -14.75 -0.36 -0.25
CA LYS A 70 -15.62 -0.31 0.93
C LYS A 70 -15.77 1.14 1.43
N GLY A 71 -17.00 1.57 1.63
CA GLY A 71 -17.33 2.89 2.14
C GLY A 71 -17.55 3.95 1.06
N THR A 72 -17.12 3.71 -0.18
CA THR A 72 -17.42 4.57 -1.33
C THR A 72 -18.93 4.67 -1.52
N THR A 73 -19.41 5.87 -1.83
CA THR A 73 -20.82 6.18 -2.01
C THR A 73 -21.12 6.34 -3.49
N ILE A 74 -22.05 5.53 -4.00
CA ILE A 74 -22.57 5.62 -5.36
C ILE A 74 -23.95 6.28 -5.28
N LYS A 75 -24.12 7.41 -5.97
CA LYS A 75 -25.41 8.10 -6.08
C LYS A 75 -25.87 8.16 -7.53
N VAL A 76 -26.92 7.43 -7.88
CA VAL A 76 -27.51 7.54 -9.23
C VAL A 76 -28.44 8.76 -9.24
N LEU A 77 -28.09 9.79 -10.02
CA LEU A 77 -28.81 11.07 -10.04
C LEU A 77 -29.99 11.07 -11.00
N HIS A 78 -29.76 10.63 -12.23
CA HIS A 78 -30.76 10.62 -13.29
C HIS A 78 -30.47 9.50 -14.28
N THR A 79 -31.53 8.91 -14.82
CA THR A 79 -31.50 7.90 -15.89
C THR A 79 -32.49 8.34 -16.97
N GLN A 80 -32.12 8.15 -18.24
CA GLN A 80 -33.01 8.49 -19.36
C GLN A 80 -34.19 7.52 -19.45
N ASP A 81 -33.97 6.24 -19.14
CA ASP A 81 -35.00 5.18 -19.16
C ASP A 81 -34.79 4.23 -17.96
N ILE A 82 -34.39 2.98 -18.22
CA ILE A 82 -34.17 1.92 -17.25
C ILE A 82 -32.69 1.59 -17.20
N LEU A 83 -32.11 1.63 -16.00
CA LEU A 83 -30.74 1.22 -15.73
C LEU A 83 -30.73 -0.19 -15.11
N ASN A 84 -30.30 -1.18 -15.89
CA ASN A 84 -30.09 -2.54 -15.43
C ASN A 84 -28.61 -2.78 -15.17
N TYR A 85 -28.27 -3.25 -13.97
CA TYR A 85 -26.88 -3.47 -13.58
C TYR A 85 -26.72 -4.67 -12.66
N TYR A 86 -25.50 -5.17 -12.60
CA TYR A 86 -25.06 -6.15 -11.61
C TYR A 86 -24.11 -5.49 -10.63
N LEU A 87 -24.11 -5.95 -9.37
CA LEU A 87 -23.11 -5.64 -8.37
C LEU A 87 -22.36 -6.92 -8.01
N ILE A 88 -21.03 -6.87 -8.01
CA ILE A 88 -20.16 -7.95 -7.57
C ILE A 88 -19.39 -7.45 -6.35
N LEU A 89 -19.74 -7.93 -5.16
CA LEU A 89 -19.16 -7.51 -3.90
C LEU A 89 -18.08 -8.51 -3.47
N TYR A 90 -16.90 -8.03 -3.11
CA TYR A 90 -15.79 -8.87 -2.73
C TYR A 90 -14.92 -8.24 -1.63
N ARG A 91 -14.19 -9.10 -0.90
CA ARG A 91 -13.06 -8.71 -0.06
C ARG A 91 -11.77 -9.22 -0.67
N SER A 92 -10.72 -8.48 -0.40
CA SER A 92 -9.36 -8.83 -0.80
C SER A 92 -8.42 -8.63 0.38
N THR A 93 -7.46 -9.53 0.50
CA THR A 93 -6.32 -9.43 1.40
C THR A 93 -5.09 -9.94 0.67
N LEU A 94 -3.90 -9.40 0.94
CA LEU A 94 -2.67 -10.03 0.43
C LEU A 94 -2.40 -11.34 1.17
N ASN A 95 -1.83 -12.32 0.47
CA ASN A 95 -1.33 -13.54 1.10
C ASN A 95 -0.22 -13.20 2.11
N LEU A 96 -0.32 -13.71 3.33
CA LEU A 96 0.69 -13.52 4.38
C LEU A 96 1.67 -14.71 4.44
N PRO A 97 2.98 -14.45 4.63
CA PRO A 97 3.61 -13.13 4.72
C PRO A 97 3.72 -12.47 3.33
N ALA A 98 3.16 -11.27 3.18
CA ALA A 98 3.28 -10.50 1.95
C ALA A 98 4.67 -9.88 1.88
N ARG A 99 5.36 -10.03 0.74
CA ARG A 99 6.67 -9.37 0.53
C ARG A 99 6.52 -7.85 0.70
N ARG A 100 7.50 -7.20 1.34
CA ARG A 100 7.46 -5.74 1.63
C ARG A 100 7.17 -4.88 0.41
N ASN A 101 7.68 -5.27 -0.77
CA ASN A 101 7.40 -4.58 -2.03
C ASN A 101 5.91 -4.65 -2.41
N LEU A 102 5.24 -5.79 -2.20
CA LEU A 102 3.80 -5.94 -2.44
C LEU A 102 2.97 -5.11 -1.45
N THR A 103 3.42 -4.98 -0.20
CA THR A 103 2.77 -4.12 0.81
C THR A 103 2.89 -2.64 0.42
N ALA A 104 4.09 -2.17 0.08
CA ALA A 104 4.29 -0.80 -0.40
C ALA A 104 3.51 -0.52 -1.71
N LEU A 105 3.49 -1.51 -2.62
CA LEU A 105 2.71 -1.44 -3.86
C LEU A 105 1.21 -1.36 -3.57
N MET A 106 0.71 -2.11 -2.58
CA MET A 106 -0.69 -2.07 -2.14
C MET A 106 -1.07 -0.69 -1.61
N GLU A 107 -0.23 -0.11 -0.77
CA GLU A 107 -0.46 1.22 -0.19
C GLU A 107 -0.48 2.33 -1.25
N ARG A 108 0.36 2.21 -2.29
CA ARG A 108 0.45 3.15 -3.41
C ARG A 108 -0.67 2.96 -4.43
N SER A 109 -0.91 1.73 -4.86
CA SER A 109 -1.72 1.42 -6.03
C SER A 109 -3.18 1.06 -5.71
N ARG A 110 -3.46 0.61 -4.47
CA ARG A 110 -4.80 0.38 -3.91
C ARG A 110 -5.84 -0.21 -4.89
N PRO A 111 -5.52 -1.26 -5.66
CA PRO A 111 -6.35 -1.72 -6.78
C PRO A 111 -7.75 -2.19 -6.35
N PHE A 112 -7.86 -2.65 -5.11
CA PHE A 112 -9.11 -3.18 -4.57
C PHE A 112 -10.00 -2.12 -3.92
N THR A 113 -9.53 -0.88 -3.79
CA THR A 113 -10.30 0.20 -3.17
C THR A 113 -10.37 1.48 -4.00
N GLU A 114 -9.43 1.68 -4.93
CA GLU A 114 -9.40 2.86 -5.80
C GLU A 114 -10.67 2.88 -6.69
N PRO A 115 -11.48 3.96 -6.64
CA PRO A 115 -12.65 4.08 -7.49
C PRO A 115 -12.23 4.44 -8.91
N TYR A 116 -12.82 3.76 -9.89
CA TYR A 116 -12.60 4.06 -11.31
C TYR A 116 -13.81 3.65 -12.15
N GLN A 117 -13.87 4.17 -13.36
CA GLN A 117 -14.83 3.76 -14.37
C GLN A 117 -14.16 3.38 -15.69
N PHE A 118 -14.81 2.50 -16.44
CA PHE A 118 -14.29 1.96 -17.68
C PHE A 118 -15.43 1.48 -18.59
N THR A 119 -15.30 1.70 -19.89
CA THR A 119 -16.22 1.17 -20.91
C THR A 119 -15.49 0.10 -21.73
N PRO A 120 -15.86 -1.20 -21.60
CA PRO A 120 -15.23 -2.30 -22.31
C PRO A 120 -15.37 -2.18 -23.84
N GLY A 121 -14.26 -2.41 -24.55
CA GLY A 121 -14.26 -2.47 -26.01
C GLY A 121 -14.92 -3.72 -26.56
N ASN A 122 -14.96 -4.79 -25.77
CA ASN A 122 -15.70 -6.01 -26.08
C ASN A 122 -16.54 -6.44 -24.87
N PRO A 123 -17.79 -5.94 -24.75
CA PRO A 123 -18.58 -6.13 -23.53
C PRO A 123 -19.19 -7.53 -23.37
N LEU A 124 -19.32 -8.31 -24.46
CA LEU A 124 -20.01 -9.61 -24.41
C LEU A 124 -19.30 -10.66 -23.55
N PRO A 125 -17.97 -10.87 -23.63
CA PRO A 125 -17.25 -11.79 -22.74
C PRO A 125 -17.45 -11.49 -21.26
N LEU A 126 -17.37 -10.22 -20.87
CA LEU A 126 -17.61 -9.80 -19.48
C LEU A 126 -19.04 -10.11 -19.04
N TYR A 127 -20.02 -9.83 -19.90
CA TYR A 127 -21.42 -10.12 -19.63
C TYR A 127 -21.71 -11.62 -19.52
N GLU A 128 -21.14 -12.45 -20.39
CA GLU A 128 -21.31 -13.91 -20.38
C GLU A 128 -20.74 -14.54 -19.10
N ILE A 129 -19.52 -14.15 -18.71
CA ILE A 129 -18.91 -14.65 -17.47
C ILE A 129 -19.73 -14.18 -16.25
N LEU A 130 -20.14 -12.91 -16.23
CA LEU A 130 -20.92 -12.32 -15.14
C LEU A 130 -22.29 -13.00 -14.96
N THR A 131 -23.01 -13.26 -16.05
CA THR A 131 -24.33 -13.91 -15.98
C THR A 131 -24.24 -15.35 -15.51
N ARG A 132 -23.21 -16.09 -15.95
CA ARG A 132 -22.90 -17.43 -15.42
C ARG A 132 -22.54 -17.36 -13.94
N MET A 133 -21.68 -16.43 -13.56
CA MET A 133 -21.25 -16.22 -12.18
C MET A 133 -22.44 -15.91 -11.26
N TYR A 134 -23.35 -15.03 -11.68
CA TYR A 134 -24.60 -14.75 -10.98
C TYR A 134 -25.49 -15.99 -10.88
N GLY A 135 -25.61 -16.77 -11.97
CA GLY A 135 -26.39 -18.01 -11.98
C GLY A 135 -25.88 -19.05 -10.97
N GLU A 136 -24.56 -19.20 -10.84
CA GLU A 136 -23.95 -20.05 -9.82
C GLU A 136 -24.20 -19.50 -8.41
N TRP A 137 -24.03 -18.20 -8.21
CA TRP A 137 -24.28 -17.55 -6.91
C TRP A 137 -25.71 -17.77 -6.40
N GLN A 138 -26.72 -17.67 -7.28
CA GLN A 138 -28.12 -17.86 -6.91
C GLN A 138 -28.48 -19.28 -6.50
N LYS A 139 -27.67 -20.29 -6.87
CA LYS A 139 -27.90 -21.68 -6.44
C LYS A 139 -27.55 -21.89 -4.96
N GLY A 140 -26.68 -21.05 -4.38
CA GLY A 140 -26.45 -20.97 -2.93
C GLY A 140 -25.68 -22.14 -2.28
N GLY A 141 -25.09 -23.05 -3.07
CA GLY A 141 -24.34 -24.20 -2.56
C GLY A 141 -22.83 -23.96 -2.44
N VAL A 142 -22.14 -24.79 -1.65
CA VAL A 142 -20.68 -24.65 -1.41
C VAL A 142 -19.88 -24.83 -2.70
N LEU A 143 -20.28 -25.79 -3.55
CA LEU A 143 -19.63 -26.06 -4.83
C LEU A 143 -19.90 -24.91 -5.82
N GLU A 144 -21.12 -24.40 -5.84
CA GLU A 144 -21.54 -23.30 -6.70
C GLU A 144 -20.87 -21.98 -6.29
N HIS A 145 -20.68 -21.71 -5.01
CA HIS A 145 -19.90 -20.56 -4.53
C HIS A 145 -18.43 -20.69 -4.90
N LEU A 146 -17.84 -21.89 -4.84
CA LEU A 146 -16.47 -22.12 -5.32
C LEU A 146 -16.36 -21.86 -6.83
N HIS A 147 -17.35 -22.30 -7.62
CA HIS A 147 -17.39 -22.04 -9.06
C HIS A 147 -17.61 -20.56 -9.37
N ALA A 148 -18.49 -19.87 -8.63
CA ALA A 148 -18.68 -18.42 -8.74
C ALA A 148 -17.37 -17.66 -8.45
N LYS A 149 -16.59 -18.10 -7.45
CA LYS A 149 -15.24 -17.57 -7.17
C LYS A 149 -14.26 -17.82 -8.32
N ALA A 150 -14.29 -18.98 -8.97
CA ALA A 150 -13.47 -19.25 -10.15
C ALA A 150 -13.87 -18.35 -11.35
N LEU A 151 -15.17 -18.19 -11.58
CA LEU A 151 -15.71 -17.30 -12.61
C LEU A 151 -15.38 -15.82 -12.32
N PHE A 152 -15.32 -15.42 -11.05
CA PHE A 152 -14.89 -14.07 -10.67
C PHE A 152 -13.45 -13.80 -11.13
N TYR A 153 -12.52 -14.73 -10.92
CA TYR A 153 -11.15 -14.58 -11.42
C TYR A 153 -11.09 -14.52 -12.95
N GLN A 154 -11.91 -15.32 -13.65
CA GLN A 154 -12.02 -15.24 -15.12
C GLN A 154 -12.55 -13.87 -15.57
N TRP A 155 -13.54 -13.33 -14.84
CA TRP A 155 -14.13 -12.02 -15.12
C TRP A 155 -13.11 -10.89 -14.91
N VAL A 156 -12.37 -10.91 -13.80
CA VAL A 156 -11.32 -9.93 -13.51
C VAL A 156 -10.18 -10.03 -14.53
N HIS A 157 -9.77 -11.23 -14.92
CA HIS A 157 -8.78 -11.42 -15.98
C HIS A 157 -9.25 -10.77 -17.29
N GLU A 158 -10.50 -11.02 -17.71
CA GLU A 158 -11.05 -10.42 -18.92
C GLU A 158 -11.15 -8.89 -18.82
N LEU A 159 -11.52 -8.37 -17.64
CA LEU A 159 -11.56 -6.94 -17.36
C LEU A 159 -10.17 -6.30 -17.53
N LEU A 160 -9.16 -6.86 -16.87
CA LEU A 160 -7.77 -6.38 -16.92
C LEU A 160 -7.17 -6.51 -18.32
N ARG A 161 -7.50 -7.58 -19.06
CA ARG A 161 -7.10 -7.76 -20.46
C ARG A 161 -7.63 -6.64 -21.35
N GLN A 162 -8.90 -6.27 -21.19
CA GLN A 162 -9.48 -5.18 -21.98
C GLN A 162 -8.96 -3.81 -21.55
N LEU A 163 -8.79 -3.57 -20.24
CA LEU A 163 -8.12 -2.38 -19.73
C LEU A 163 -6.72 -2.21 -20.34
N HIS A 164 -5.96 -3.31 -20.44
CA HIS A 164 -4.62 -3.32 -21.02
C HIS A 164 -4.65 -3.09 -22.53
N ALA A 165 -5.49 -3.84 -23.26
CA ALA A 165 -5.56 -3.79 -24.72
C ALA A 165 -6.05 -2.44 -25.26
N GLN A 166 -6.88 -1.72 -24.50
CA GLN A 166 -7.41 -0.43 -24.91
C GLN A 166 -6.54 0.75 -24.49
N ASP A 167 -5.40 0.51 -23.82
CA ASP A 167 -4.50 1.53 -23.25
C ASP A 167 -5.26 2.65 -22.51
N ILE A 168 -6.35 2.27 -21.83
CA ILE A 168 -7.20 3.24 -21.16
C ILE A 168 -6.45 3.70 -19.92
N GLN A 169 -5.96 4.92 -19.99
CA GLN A 169 -5.64 5.71 -18.81
C GLN A 169 -6.96 5.94 -18.08
N PRO A 170 -7.20 5.28 -16.93
CA PRO A 170 -8.44 5.52 -16.19
C PRO A 170 -8.50 7.00 -15.85
N LEU A 171 -9.68 7.62 -16.02
CA LEU A 171 -9.87 9.01 -15.62
C LEU A 171 -9.52 9.13 -14.14
N LYS A 172 -8.34 9.69 -13.87
CA LYS A 172 -7.87 10.04 -12.54
C LYS A 172 -8.89 11.03 -11.97
N ALA A 173 -9.41 10.78 -10.77
CA ALA A 173 -10.11 11.85 -10.04
C ALA A 173 -9.20 13.07 -10.02
N ASP A 174 -9.75 14.25 -10.34
CA ASP A 174 -8.95 15.47 -10.44
C ASP A 174 -8.15 15.65 -9.15
N SER A 175 -6.83 15.78 -9.25
CA SER A 175 -5.96 16.00 -8.10
C SER A 175 -6.39 17.24 -7.31
N LEU A 176 -7.05 18.20 -7.96
CA LEU A 176 -7.70 19.32 -7.30
C LEU A 176 -8.94 18.90 -6.49
N ASP A 177 -9.82 18.07 -7.04
CA ASP A 177 -11.04 17.63 -6.35
C ASP A 177 -10.69 16.74 -5.14
N GLN A 178 -9.68 15.88 -5.28
CA GLN A 178 -9.15 15.11 -4.16
C GLN A 178 -8.54 16.01 -3.08
N ALA A 179 -7.83 17.07 -3.48
CA ALA A 179 -7.30 18.06 -2.55
C ALA A 179 -8.40 18.82 -1.82
N VAL A 180 -9.44 19.26 -2.52
CA VAL A 180 -10.61 19.95 -1.94
C VAL A 180 -11.31 19.04 -0.93
N ARG A 181 -11.54 17.76 -1.25
CA ARG A 181 -12.14 16.79 -0.33
C ARG A 181 -11.31 16.58 0.92
N TYR A 182 -10.01 16.30 0.75
CA TYR A 182 -9.11 16.11 1.87
C TYR A 182 -9.13 17.32 2.82
N MET A 183 -9.18 18.53 2.24
CA MET A 183 -9.26 19.76 3.01
C MET A 183 -10.60 19.92 3.75
N HIS A 184 -11.72 19.48 3.16
CA HIS A 184 -13.03 19.46 3.81
C HIS A 184 -13.16 18.38 4.90
N ASP A 185 -12.46 17.26 4.79
CA ASP A 185 -12.50 16.19 5.78
C ASP A 185 -11.54 16.44 6.95
N SER A 186 -10.47 17.22 6.71
CA SER A 186 -9.38 17.45 7.67
C SER A 186 -9.20 18.92 8.07
N TYR A 187 -10.18 19.80 7.85
CA TYR A 187 -10.04 21.25 8.07
C TYR A 187 -9.64 21.64 9.49
N SER A 188 -9.98 20.85 10.50
CA SER A 188 -9.67 21.11 11.91
C SER A 188 -8.22 20.78 12.29
N LYS A 189 -7.48 20.03 11.47
CA LYS A 189 -6.08 19.63 11.73
C LYS A 189 -5.08 20.69 11.26
N PRO A 190 -3.83 20.72 11.77
CA PRO A 190 -2.77 21.57 11.23
C PRO A 190 -2.61 21.38 9.72
N PHE A 191 -2.55 22.48 8.97
CA PHE A 191 -2.53 22.47 7.51
C PHE A 191 -1.18 22.94 6.99
N THR A 192 -0.51 22.11 6.18
CA THR A 192 0.62 22.52 5.33
C THR A 192 0.38 22.04 3.90
N LEU A 193 0.90 22.79 2.94
CA LEU A 193 0.77 22.43 1.53
C LEU A 193 1.55 21.14 1.21
N ASP A 194 2.69 20.93 1.85
CA ASP A 194 3.52 19.73 1.68
C ASP A 194 2.81 18.48 2.22
N ALA A 195 2.12 18.57 3.36
CA ALA A 195 1.34 17.46 3.89
C ALA A 195 0.17 17.11 2.95
N LEU A 196 -0.52 18.12 2.41
CA LEU A 196 -1.59 17.91 1.41
C LEU A 196 -1.05 17.27 0.14
N ALA A 197 0.13 17.70 -0.32
CA ALA A 197 0.79 17.17 -1.51
C ALA A 197 1.22 15.71 -1.32
N GLY A 198 1.85 15.40 -0.18
CA GLY A 198 2.26 14.04 0.20
C GLY A 198 1.07 13.10 0.34
N ALA A 199 -0.03 13.54 0.98
CA ALA A 199 -1.24 12.74 1.15
C ALA A 199 -1.92 12.34 -0.19
N LEU A 200 -1.67 13.10 -1.25
CA LEU A 200 -2.28 12.91 -2.56
C LEU A 200 -1.31 12.37 -3.62
N GLY A 201 -0.03 12.15 -3.28
CA GLY A 201 0.99 11.72 -4.22
C GLY A 201 1.25 12.73 -5.36
N THR A 202 1.13 14.02 -5.09
CA THR A 202 1.35 15.12 -6.04
C THR A 202 2.38 16.11 -5.49
N SER A 203 2.96 16.97 -6.33
CA SER A 203 3.87 18.01 -5.86
C SER A 203 3.13 19.25 -5.31
N PRO A 204 3.68 19.95 -4.30
CA PRO A 204 3.17 21.23 -3.81
C PRO A 204 3.00 22.28 -4.92
N ARG A 205 3.93 22.29 -5.88
CA ARG A 205 3.94 23.18 -7.05
C ARG A 205 2.75 22.89 -7.96
N THR A 206 2.45 21.62 -8.22
CA THR A 206 1.31 21.19 -9.03
C THR A 206 -0.01 21.60 -8.38
N LEU A 207 -0.20 21.34 -7.09
CA LEU A 207 -1.40 21.73 -6.36
C LEU A 207 -1.59 23.24 -6.34
N SER A 208 -0.54 24.01 -6.04
CA SER A 208 -0.60 25.48 -6.06
C SER A 208 -1.03 26.02 -7.43
N ARG A 209 -0.51 25.44 -8.51
CA ARG A 209 -0.90 25.81 -9.88
C ARG A 209 -2.37 25.48 -10.13
N LEU A 210 -2.84 24.31 -9.75
CA LEU A 210 -4.23 23.88 -9.95
C LEU A 210 -5.23 24.77 -9.19
N PHE A 211 -4.97 25.07 -7.91
CA PHE A 211 -5.80 25.98 -7.11
C PHE A 211 -5.87 27.39 -7.72
N ARG A 212 -4.74 27.94 -8.19
CA ARG A 212 -4.72 29.27 -8.83
C ARG A 212 -5.46 29.29 -10.16
N MET A 213 -5.27 28.27 -11.00
CA MET A 213 -5.87 28.24 -12.33
C MET A 213 -7.38 27.98 -12.29
N ARG A 214 -7.85 27.08 -11.41
CA ARG A 214 -9.24 26.59 -11.43
C ARG A 214 -10.13 27.18 -10.34
N LEU A 215 -9.58 27.45 -9.15
CA LEU A 215 -10.33 28.03 -8.02
C LEU A 215 -9.98 29.50 -7.75
N GLN A 216 -9.07 30.09 -8.55
CA GLN A 216 -8.61 31.47 -8.42
C GLN A 216 -8.12 31.84 -7.00
N THR A 217 -7.61 30.85 -6.26
CA THR A 217 -7.17 31.03 -4.87
C THR A 217 -5.94 30.19 -4.58
N SER A 218 -5.36 30.32 -3.38
CA SER A 218 -4.29 29.44 -2.92
C SER A 218 -4.85 28.35 -2.01
N PRO A 219 -4.20 27.18 -1.89
CA PRO A 219 -4.62 26.14 -0.96
C PRO A 219 -4.77 26.63 0.48
N ALA A 220 -3.83 27.45 0.97
CA ALA A 220 -3.91 28.03 2.31
C ALA A 220 -5.12 28.96 2.48
N GLN A 221 -5.40 29.80 1.48
CA GLN A 221 -6.54 30.70 1.51
C GLN A 221 -7.88 29.94 1.43
N TYR A 222 -7.92 28.86 0.66
CA TYR A 222 -9.08 27.97 0.57
C TYR A 222 -9.35 27.25 1.90
N MET A 223 -8.30 26.79 2.60
CA MET A 223 -8.43 26.23 3.95
C MET A 223 -9.02 27.24 4.94
N ILE A 224 -8.55 28.50 4.89
CA ILE A 224 -9.10 29.58 5.72
C ILE A 224 -10.59 29.75 5.45
N GLN A 225 -11.00 29.76 4.17
CA GLN A 225 -12.40 29.86 3.79
C GLN A 225 -13.26 28.74 4.38
N ILE A 226 -12.85 27.47 4.24
CA ILE A 226 -13.56 26.32 4.83
C ILE A 226 -13.75 26.50 6.34
N ARG A 227 -12.68 26.87 7.05
CA ARG A 227 -12.70 27.07 8.51
C ARG A 227 -13.63 28.22 8.90
N MET A 228 -13.63 29.32 8.16
CA MET A 228 -14.50 30.48 8.43
C MET A 228 -15.97 30.15 8.17
N ASP A 229 -16.28 29.42 7.10
CA ASP A 229 -17.64 28.99 6.79
C ASP A 229 -18.19 28.05 7.86
N LYS A 230 -17.38 27.08 8.33
CA LYS A 230 -17.76 26.22 9.47
C LYS A 230 -17.84 26.95 10.80
N ALA A 231 -16.96 27.92 11.04
CA ALA A 231 -17.06 28.74 12.24
C ALA A 231 -18.36 29.56 12.27
N ARG A 232 -18.76 30.13 11.12
CA ARG A 232 -20.06 30.82 11.00
C ARG A 232 -21.22 29.87 11.30
N GLU A 233 -21.21 28.66 10.73
CA GLU A 233 -22.25 27.66 10.98
C GLU A 233 -22.35 27.30 12.47
N LEU A 234 -21.23 27.04 13.13
CA LEU A 234 -21.19 26.73 14.56
C LEU A 234 -21.66 27.91 15.42
N LEU A 235 -21.27 29.14 15.07
CA LEU A 235 -21.69 30.35 15.79
C LEU A 235 -23.21 30.58 15.72
N LEU A 236 -23.86 30.18 14.63
CA LEU A 236 -25.28 30.40 14.40
C LEU A 236 -26.16 29.27 14.93
N ASN A 237 -25.66 28.03 14.87
CA ASN A 237 -26.47 26.85 15.17
C ASN A 237 -26.18 26.26 16.56
N THR A 238 -25.26 26.84 17.33
CA THR A 238 -24.86 26.31 18.64
C THR A 238 -24.68 27.41 19.69
N GLU A 239 -24.73 27.00 20.96
CA GLU A 239 -24.36 27.82 22.12
C GLU A 239 -22.91 27.55 22.59
N ALA A 240 -22.07 26.99 21.71
CA ALA A 240 -20.67 26.70 22.03
C ALA A 240 -19.89 28.00 22.33
N THR A 241 -18.89 27.90 23.21
CA THR A 241 -18.05 29.05 23.53
C THR A 241 -17.13 29.40 22.36
N LEU A 242 -16.63 30.64 22.30
CA LEU A 242 -15.66 31.03 21.27
C LEU A 242 -14.37 30.20 21.31
N HIS A 243 -14.00 29.70 22.48
CA HIS A 243 -12.85 28.82 22.63
C HIS A 243 -13.12 27.46 21.98
N ASP A 244 -14.27 26.86 22.27
CA ASP A 244 -14.65 25.56 21.70
C ASP A 244 -14.78 25.63 20.17
N ILE A 245 -15.37 26.71 19.66
CA ILE A 245 -15.49 26.95 18.21
C ILE A 245 -14.11 27.12 17.57
N ALA A 246 -13.19 27.85 18.23
CA ALA A 246 -11.83 28.03 17.73
C ALA A 246 -11.08 26.70 17.61
N VAL A 247 -11.15 25.86 18.65
CA VAL A 247 -10.53 24.53 18.66
C VAL A 247 -11.16 23.63 17.59
N ALA A 248 -12.50 23.62 17.50
CA ALA A 248 -13.24 22.80 16.54
C ALA A 248 -12.91 23.12 15.07
N VAL A 249 -12.63 24.38 14.75
CA VAL A 249 -12.27 24.82 13.38
C VAL A 249 -10.75 24.88 13.15
N GLY A 250 -9.94 24.38 14.08
CA GLY A 250 -8.50 24.20 13.90
C GLY A 250 -7.63 25.42 14.20
N TYR A 251 -8.09 26.31 15.09
CA TYR A 251 -7.30 27.39 15.66
C TYR A 251 -6.85 27.05 17.09
N PRO A 252 -5.61 27.42 17.48
CA PRO A 252 -5.07 27.09 18.80
C PRO A 252 -5.76 27.84 19.94
N ASP A 253 -6.29 29.04 19.65
CA ASP A 253 -6.89 29.91 20.65
C ASP A 253 -7.99 30.82 20.07
N ALA A 254 -8.88 31.29 20.96
CA ALA A 254 -10.01 32.14 20.61
C ALA A 254 -9.60 33.53 20.08
N TYR A 255 -8.41 34.02 20.44
CA TYR A 255 -7.91 35.32 20.02
C TYR A 255 -7.45 35.29 18.55
N SER A 256 -6.65 34.28 18.17
CA SER A 256 -6.22 34.01 16.80
C SER A 256 -7.41 33.77 15.88
N PHE A 257 -8.38 32.99 16.34
CA PHE A 257 -9.66 32.79 15.65
C PHE A 257 -10.41 34.11 15.47
N GLY A 258 -10.62 34.88 16.55
CA GLY A 258 -11.39 36.12 16.50
C GLY A 258 -10.78 37.18 15.56
N LYS A 259 -9.46 37.27 15.49
CA LYS A 259 -8.74 38.14 14.55
C LYS A 259 -8.99 37.73 13.09
N MET A 260 -8.91 36.42 12.80
CA MET A 260 -9.17 35.90 11.45
C MET A 260 -10.64 36.02 11.06
N PHE A 261 -11.57 35.74 11.97
CA PHE A 261 -13.00 35.89 11.74
C PHE A 261 -13.37 37.35 11.42
N LYS A 262 -12.83 38.31 12.19
CA LYS A 262 -13.03 39.74 11.92
C LYS A 262 -12.43 40.16 10.58
N LYS A 263 -11.28 39.62 10.19
CA LYS A 263 -10.67 39.87 8.88
C LYS A 263 -11.54 39.35 7.74
N TYR A 264 -12.20 38.21 7.92
CA TYR A 264 -12.98 37.54 6.87
C TYR A 264 -14.42 38.08 6.75
N PHE A 265 -15.13 38.26 7.87
CA PHE A 265 -16.53 38.68 7.91
C PHE A 265 -16.73 40.17 8.25
N GLY A 266 -15.65 40.92 8.53
CA GLY A 266 -15.70 42.36 8.83
C GLY A 266 -16.14 42.71 10.27
N SER A 267 -16.63 41.76 11.05
CA SER A 267 -17.03 41.97 12.46
C SER A 267 -16.55 40.84 13.37
N SER A 268 -16.46 41.09 14.67
CA SER A 268 -16.05 40.05 15.63
C SER A 268 -17.12 38.96 15.73
N PRO A 269 -16.76 37.70 16.05
CA PRO A 269 -17.71 36.59 16.20
C PRO A 269 -18.94 36.92 17.07
N VAL A 270 -18.72 37.57 18.22
CA VAL A 270 -19.80 37.99 19.15
C VAL A 270 -20.73 39.00 18.50
N ARG A 271 -20.15 40.02 17.84
CA ARG A 271 -20.93 41.04 17.16
C ARG A 271 -21.72 40.45 15.99
N TYR A 272 -21.11 39.50 15.27
CA TYR A 272 -21.75 38.77 14.18
C TYR A 272 -22.97 37.98 14.69
N LYS A 273 -22.82 37.19 15.78
CA LYS A 273 -23.93 36.46 16.43
C LYS A 273 -25.07 37.40 16.86
N ASN A 274 -24.74 38.51 17.52
CA ASN A 274 -25.73 39.46 18.02
C ASN A 274 -26.46 40.21 16.89
N SER A 275 -25.75 40.58 15.82
CA SER A 275 -26.34 41.33 14.70
C SER A 275 -27.41 40.56 13.93
N LEU A 276 -27.30 39.22 13.88
CA LEU A 276 -28.32 38.38 13.24
C LEU A 276 -29.48 38.08 14.19
N HIS A 277 -29.23 37.98 15.50
CA HIS A 277 -30.30 37.90 16.51
C HIS A 277 -31.19 39.15 16.54
N GLU A 278 -30.63 40.34 16.31
CA GLU A 278 -31.41 41.58 16.19
C GLU A 278 -32.19 41.68 14.88
N ALA A 279 -31.64 41.16 13.77
CA ALA A 279 -32.35 41.15 12.47
C ALA A 279 -33.60 40.24 12.45
N TYR A 280 -33.68 39.26 13.37
CA TYR A 280 -34.82 38.34 13.51
C TYR A 280 -35.77 38.70 14.67
N LYS A 281 -35.50 39.75 15.45
CA LYS A 281 -36.48 40.26 16.42
C LYS A 281 -37.56 41.04 15.66
N TRP A 282 -38.76 40.47 15.59
CA TRP A 282 -39.96 41.25 15.26
C TRP A 282 -40.06 42.45 16.22
N PRO A 283 -40.49 43.65 15.76
CA PRO A 283 -40.64 44.79 16.64
C PRO A 283 -41.60 44.43 17.78
N ASP A 284 -41.23 44.74 19.02
CA ASP A 284 -42.17 44.68 20.15
C ASP A 284 -43.38 45.58 19.82
N VAL A 285 -44.51 44.96 19.52
CA VAL A 285 -45.79 45.67 19.34
C VAL A 285 -46.56 45.51 20.66
N PRO A 286 -46.64 46.54 21.52
CA PRO A 286 -47.46 46.48 22.72
C PRO A 286 -48.91 46.75 22.35
N THR A 287 -49.58 45.79 21.73
CA THR A 287 -51.05 45.81 21.61
C THR A 287 -51.64 44.98 22.74
N ALA A 288 -51.88 45.67 23.85
CA ALA A 288 -52.93 45.32 24.79
C ALA A 288 -54.26 45.26 24.03
N VAL A 289 -54.71 44.06 23.68
CA VAL A 289 -56.11 43.84 23.29
C VAL A 289 -56.79 43.16 24.48
N SER A 290 -57.49 44.01 25.21
CA SER A 290 -58.53 43.69 26.19
C SER A 290 -59.41 42.54 25.69
N ALA A 291 -59.33 41.38 26.33
CA ALA A 291 -60.37 40.36 26.23
C ALA A 291 -61.46 40.70 27.27
N TYR A 292 -62.66 41.03 26.78
CA TYR A 292 -63.86 41.25 27.58
C TYR A 292 -64.43 39.91 28.08
N ASP A 293 -64.75 39.82 29.36
CA ASP A 293 -65.24 38.63 30.10
C ASP A 293 -66.72 38.23 29.86
N ILE A 294 -67.38 38.64 28.75
CA ILE A 294 -68.86 38.62 28.68
C ILE A 294 -69.46 37.76 27.53
N VAL A 295 -68.66 37.03 26.73
CA VAL A 295 -69.23 36.12 25.71
C VAL A 295 -68.55 34.75 25.72
N GLN A 296 -69.30 33.73 26.14
CA GLN A 296 -69.07 32.33 25.77
C GLN A 296 -69.78 32.12 24.43
N GLU A 297 -69.04 32.02 23.33
CA GLU A 297 -69.61 31.63 22.04
C GLU A 297 -69.17 30.21 21.69
N ASP A 298 -69.96 29.28 22.23
CA ASP A 298 -70.26 28.02 21.59
C ASP A 298 -71.33 28.29 20.50
N THR A 299 -71.19 27.61 19.35
CA THR A 299 -72.10 27.57 18.17
C THR A 299 -72.02 28.82 17.24
N LEU A 300 -71.78 28.71 15.93
CA LEU A 300 -72.44 27.81 14.98
C LEU A 300 -71.54 27.41 13.81
N ARG A 301 -71.69 26.14 13.46
CA ARG A 301 -71.25 25.48 12.24
C ARG A 301 -71.93 26.11 11.02
N TYR A 302 -71.16 26.37 9.97
CA TYR A 302 -71.61 26.11 8.61
C TYR A 302 -70.68 25.03 8.02
N ILE A 303 -71.33 23.95 7.58
CA ILE A 303 -70.74 22.79 6.91
C ILE A 303 -70.77 23.11 5.41
N ASP A 304 -69.66 22.96 4.71
CA ASP A 304 -69.66 22.11 3.51
C ASP A 304 -68.27 21.54 3.21
N ASP A 305 -68.28 20.24 2.93
CA ASP A 305 -67.23 19.32 2.47
C ASP A 305 -66.11 18.84 3.42
N ASP A 306 -66.47 17.77 4.15
CA ASP A 306 -65.90 16.40 4.10
C ASP A 306 -64.38 16.27 3.86
N ASN A 307 -63.62 15.93 4.93
CA ASN A 307 -63.25 14.56 5.34
C ASN A 307 -62.26 13.88 4.37
N HIS A 308 -61.03 13.50 4.76
CA HIS A 308 -60.76 12.61 5.90
C HIS A 308 -59.28 12.62 6.33
N TYR A 309 -59.07 12.16 7.58
CA TYR A 309 -58.02 12.50 8.53
C TYR A 309 -56.67 11.79 8.41
N GLN A 310 -55.70 12.44 9.08
CA GLN A 310 -54.41 11.92 9.52
C GLN A 310 -54.51 10.86 10.67
N TYR A 311 -53.36 10.21 10.91
CA TYR A 311 -52.84 9.70 12.19
C TYR A 311 -53.39 8.39 12.78
N ASN A 312 -52.56 7.34 12.74
CA ASN A 312 -51.74 6.87 13.88
C ASN A 312 -51.18 5.47 13.62
N LEU A 313 -49.88 5.24 13.87
CA LEU A 313 -49.38 4.25 14.86
C LEU A 313 -47.88 3.96 14.68
N LYS A 314 -47.15 4.20 15.78
CA LYS A 314 -45.86 3.59 16.09
C LYS A 314 -46.01 2.07 16.24
N GLY A 315 -44.97 1.30 15.91
CA GLY A 315 -44.76 -0.03 16.52
C GLY A 315 -44.13 -1.09 15.63
N ALA A 316 -42.91 -1.47 16.02
CA ALA A 316 -42.09 -2.67 15.75
C ALA A 316 -42.67 -3.90 14.97
N SER A 317 -41.73 -4.54 14.26
CA SER A 317 -41.68 -5.90 13.65
C SER A 317 -42.22 -7.05 14.55
N PRO A 318 -42.33 -8.35 14.16
CA PRO A 318 -41.91 -9.07 12.93
C PRO A 318 -42.92 -10.17 12.45
N MET A 319 -42.44 -11.13 11.63
CA MET A 319 -42.77 -12.58 11.62
C MET A 319 -43.42 -13.22 10.36
N PHE A 320 -42.59 -14.06 9.71
CA PHE A 320 -42.84 -15.24 8.87
C PHE A 320 -44.28 -15.74 8.65
N ARG A 321 -44.63 -15.99 7.38
CA ARG A 321 -45.42 -17.18 7.00
C ARG A 321 -44.91 -17.82 5.70
N THR A 322 -44.56 -19.09 5.85
CA THR A 322 -44.22 -20.09 4.84
C THR A 322 -45.38 -20.40 3.89
N ALA A 323 -45.09 -20.62 2.60
CA ALA A 323 -45.95 -21.41 1.72
C ALA A 323 -45.09 -22.37 0.88
N ARG A 324 -45.41 -23.66 0.96
CA ARG A 324 -44.75 -24.79 0.28
C ARG A 324 -45.11 -24.81 -1.22
N PRO A 325 -44.22 -25.27 -2.12
CA PRO A 325 -44.57 -25.46 -3.53
C PRO A 325 -45.39 -26.75 -3.73
N SER A 326 -46.30 -26.69 -4.71
CA SER A 326 -47.24 -27.76 -5.03
C SER A 326 -46.59 -28.91 -5.82
N LEU A 327 -47.19 -30.08 -5.64
CA LEU A 327 -46.84 -31.42 -6.12
C LEU A 327 -46.72 -31.61 -7.66
N MET A 328 -46.76 -30.53 -8.46
CA MET A 328 -46.78 -30.61 -9.93
C MET A 328 -45.39 -30.60 -10.58
N LEU A 329 -44.33 -30.15 -9.88
CA LEU A 329 -42.99 -30.05 -10.46
C LEU A 329 -42.21 -31.38 -10.40
N THR A 330 -42.56 -32.27 -9.46
CA THR A 330 -41.94 -33.60 -9.30
C THR A 330 -42.35 -34.60 -10.39
N LEU A 331 -43.49 -34.41 -11.04
CA LEU A 331 -43.94 -35.31 -12.11
C LEU A 331 -43.24 -35.03 -13.46
N LEU A 332 -42.76 -33.79 -13.67
CA LEU A 332 -42.11 -33.39 -14.92
C LEU A 332 -40.63 -33.84 -14.99
N LEU A 333 -40.00 -34.09 -13.85
CA LEU A 333 -38.58 -34.47 -13.76
C LEU A 333 -38.32 -35.97 -14.01
N CYS A 334 -39.34 -36.82 -13.87
CA CYS A 334 -39.19 -38.27 -14.06
C CYS A 334 -39.21 -38.70 -15.54
N PHE A 335 -39.59 -37.83 -16.48
CA PHE A 335 -39.71 -38.21 -17.90
C PHE A 335 -38.43 -38.01 -18.72
N THR A 336 -37.43 -37.30 -18.21
CA THR A 336 -36.19 -36.99 -18.95
C THR A 336 -35.04 -37.96 -18.70
N ILE A 337 -35.17 -38.88 -17.73
CA ILE A 337 -34.12 -39.84 -17.36
C ILE A 337 -34.10 -41.09 -18.27
N VAL A 338 -35.09 -41.26 -19.17
CA VAL A 338 -35.22 -42.48 -20.00
C VAL A 338 -34.50 -42.40 -21.36
N LEU A 339 -33.85 -41.28 -21.71
CA LEU A 339 -33.33 -41.07 -23.08
C LEU A 339 -31.80 -40.95 -23.24
N SER A 340 -31.01 -41.42 -22.27
CA SER A 340 -29.57 -41.65 -22.47
C SER A 340 -29.25 -43.14 -22.55
N ALA A 341 -29.27 -43.71 -23.75
CA ALA A 341 -28.62 -44.99 -24.00
C ALA A 341 -28.05 -45.06 -25.42
N CYS A 342 -26.75 -45.41 -25.50
CA CYS A 342 -25.94 -45.72 -26.70
C CYS A 342 -25.45 -44.47 -27.46
N SER A 343 -24.19 -44.28 -27.85
CA SER A 343 -23.01 -45.14 -28.12
C SER A 343 -21.81 -44.16 -28.26
N GLY A 344 -20.51 -44.47 -28.16
CA GLY A 344 -19.69 -45.66 -28.19
C GLY A 344 -18.30 -45.18 -28.69
N GLY A 345 -17.22 -45.43 -27.97
CA GLY A 345 -15.87 -44.98 -28.32
C GLY A 345 -15.15 -45.90 -29.30
N THR A 346 -14.03 -45.44 -29.88
CA THR A 346 -12.78 -46.23 -30.08
C THR A 346 -11.69 -45.40 -30.78
N ALA A 347 -10.45 -45.62 -30.32
CA ALA A 347 -9.19 -45.29 -31.00
C ALA A 347 -8.79 -46.42 -31.97
N ASN A 348 -7.98 -46.13 -33.01
CA ASN A 348 -6.75 -46.90 -33.26
C ASN A 348 -5.79 -46.31 -34.30
N ASN A 349 -4.52 -46.67 -34.09
CA ASN A 349 -3.29 -46.51 -34.88
C ASN A 349 -3.27 -47.23 -36.23
N SER A 350 -2.32 -46.81 -37.09
CA SER A 350 -1.20 -47.61 -37.67
C SER A 350 -0.87 -47.14 -39.10
N ALA A 351 0.34 -46.62 -39.36
CA ALA A 351 1.53 -47.31 -39.91
C ALA A 351 1.59 -47.17 -41.46
N ALA A 352 2.70 -47.22 -42.20
CA ALA A 352 4.08 -47.62 -41.98
C ALA A 352 4.99 -47.11 -43.13
N GLY A 353 6.30 -47.08 -42.90
CA GLY A 353 7.36 -47.41 -43.88
C GLY A 353 7.93 -46.27 -44.74
N SER A 354 9.24 -46.16 -45.04
CA SER A 354 10.43 -46.95 -44.71
C SER A 354 11.67 -46.29 -45.35
N SER A 355 12.78 -46.23 -44.60
CA SER A 355 14.20 -46.50 -44.98
C SER A 355 14.85 -45.85 -46.24
N ASN A 356 15.95 -45.09 -46.04
CA ASN A 356 17.34 -45.50 -46.35
C ASN A 356 18.37 -44.35 -46.27
N THR A 357 19.52 -44.65 -45.67
CA THR A 357 20.83 -43.96 -45.73
C THR A 357 21.84 -44.99 -46.32
N PRO A 358 23.16 -44.75 -46.51
CA PRO A 358 23.98 -43.52 -46.62
C PRO A 358 25.02 -43.56 -47.79
N SER A 359 25.71 -42.44 -48.08
CA SER A 359 27.20 -42.42 -48.27
C SER A 359 27.78 -41.08 -48.79
N ALA A 360 28.82 -40.65 -48.06
CA ALA A 360 30.16 -40.19 -48.48
C ALA A 360 30.41 -38.95 -49.37
N SER A 361 31.41 -38.19 -48.90
CA SER A 361 32.05 -36.94 -49.37
C SER A 361 32.89 -37.11 -50.65
N PRO A 362 33.45 -36.01 -51.23
CA PRO A 362 34.81 -35.61 -50.85
C PRO A 362 35.08 -34.09 -50.81
N ALA A 363 36.23 -33.78 -50.20
CA ALA A 363 36.82 -32.47 -49.90
C ALA A 363 37.36 -31.68 -51.11
N ALA A 364 37.59 -30.37 -50.92
CA ALA A 364 38.61 -29.59 -51.62
C ALA A 364 39.10 -28.42 -50.75
N THR A 365 40.39 -28.09 -50.93
CA THR A 365 41.28 -27.30 -50.06
C THR A 365 41.82 -26.08 -50.83
N ALA A 366 41.98 -24.93 -50.17
CA ALA A 366 43.02 -23.87 -50.38
C ALA A 366 42.57 -22.61 -49.60
N ALA A 367 43.21 -22.11 -48.54
CA ALA A 367 44.56 -21.55 -48.33
C ALA A 367 44.75 -20.08 -48.79
N ALA A 368 44.67 -19.19 -47.78
CA ALA A 368 45.49 -18.00 -47.44
C ALA A 368 45.62 -16.78 -48.37
N THR A 369 45.31 -15.58 -47.85
CA THR A 369 46.30 -14.48 -47.61
C THR A 369 45.74 -13.32 -46.72
N THR A 370 46.40 -13.11 -45.56
CA THR A 370 46.79 -11.89 -44.78
C THR A 370 46.26 -10.50 -45.21
N SER A 371 45.89 -9.52 -44.36
CA SER A 371 46.47 -8.93 -43.11
C SER A 371 45.46 -7.90 -42.50
N PRO A 372 45.73 -7.16 -41.40
CA PRO A 372 46.74 -7.29 -40.33
C PRO A 372 46.15 -7.36 -38.91
N ASP A 373 47.00 -7.80 -37.98
CA ASP A 373 46.91 -7.57 -36.54
C ASP A 373 46.43 -6.16 -36.18
N ASN A 374 45.38 -6.12 -35.37
CA ASN A 374 45.24 -5.13 -34.31
C ASN A 374 45.16 -5.93 -33.01
N THR A 375 46.31 -6.06 -32.33
CA THR A 375 46.41 -6.45 -30.93
C THR A 375 45.56 -5.51 -30.07
N SER A 376 44.28 -5.83 -29.89
CA SER A 376 43.56 -5.51 -28.66
C SER A 376 44.07 -6.49 -27.61
N ALA A 377 44.62 -5.98 -26.51
CA ALA A 377 44.91 -6.81 -25.35
C ALA A 377 43.69 -7.70 -25.06
N GLU A 378 43.83 -9.02 -25.17
CA GLU A 378 42.78 -9.94 -24.74
C GLU A 378 42.43 -9.55 -23.30
N ALA A 379 41.21 -9.05 -23.11
CA ALA A 379 40.69 -8.75 -21.80
C ALA A 379 40.67 -10.09 -21.06
N GLN A 380 41.64 -10.29 -20.16
CA GLN A 380 41.69 -11.50 -19.35
C GLN A 380 40.36 -11.63 -18.62
N THR A 381 39.69 -12.77 -18.77
CA THR A 381 38.44 -13.09 -18.08
C THR A 381 38.70 -14.15 -17.02
N ARG A 382 37.78 -14.25 -16.05
CA ARG A 382 37.71 -15.33 -15.07
C ARG A 382 36.32 -15.96 -15.13
N THR A 383 36.25 -17.27 -14.94
CA THR A 383 34.98 -17.98 -14.84
C THR A 383 34.51 -18.01 -13.40
N ILE A 384 33.27 -17.61 -13.16
CA ILE A 384 32.61 -17.67 -11.85
C ILE A 384 31.39 -18.58 -11.97
N SER A 385 31.27 -19.57 -11.08
CA SER A 385 30.09 -20.40 -10.99
C SER A 385 29.00 -19.68 -10.21
N THR A 386 27.85 -19.45 -10.85
CA THR A 386 26.71 -18.74 -10.25
C THR A 386 25.48 -19.64 -10.20
N VAL A 387 24.43 -19.18 -9.52
CA VAL A 387 23.11 -19.85 -9.56
C VAL A 387 22.47 -19.87 -10.95
N LYS A 388 22.97 -19.04 -11.87
CA LYS A 388 22.57 -18.98 -13.29
C LYS A 388 23.48 -19.79 -14.21
N GLY A 389 24.45 -20.52 -13.66
CA GLY A 389 25.49 -21.23 -14.39
C GLY A 389 26.82 -20.49 -14.37
N ASP A 390 27.81 -21.05 -15.07
CA ASP A 390 29.13 -20.46 -15.19
C ASP A 390 29.07 -19.23 -16.11
N ILE A 391 29.69 -18.13 -15.66
CA ILE A 391 29.78 -16.88 -16.42
C ILE A 391 31.23 -16.41 -16.46
N GLU A 392 31.65 -15.87 -17.61
CA GLU A 392 32.92 -15.17 -17.73
C GLU A 392 32.75 -13.70 -17.33
N VAL A 393 33.51 -13.27 -16.32
CA VAL A 393 33.60 -11.87 -15.90
C VAL A 393 35.01 -11.33 -16.16
N PRO A 394 35.19 -10.02 -16.37
CA PRO A 394 36.53 -9.45 -16.53
C PRO A 394 37.43 -9.76 -15.32
N ALA A 395 38.71 -10.07 -15.55
CA ALA A 395 39.68 -10.29 -14.48
C ALA A 395 40.00 -9.01 -13.70
N ASN A 396 39.69 -7.83 -14.25
CA ASN A 396 39.88 -6.58 -13.53
C ASN A 396 38.79 -5.58 -13.95
N PRO A 397 37.54 -5.76 -13.48
CA PRO A 397 36.43 -4.91 -13.88
C PRO A 397 36.66 -3.48 -13.39
N GLN A 398 36.49 -2.51 -14.29
CA GLN A 398 36.71 -1.07 -14.04
C GLN A 398 35.40 -0.29 -13.96
N ARG A 399 34.33 -0.79 -14.56
CA ARG A 399 33.04 -0.10 -14.75
C ARG A 399 31.93 -0.94 -14.14
N VAL A 400 31.94 -1.00 -12.82
CA VAL A 400 31.05 -1.88 -12.06
C VAL A 400 29.74 -1.17 -11.70
N VAL A 401 28.61 -1.82 -11.97
CA VAL A 401 27.29 -1.42 -11.46
C VAL A 401 26.84 -2.38 -10.37
N VAL A 402 26.34 -1.86 -9.26
CA VAL A 402 25.94 -2.67 -8.09
C VAL A 402 24.59 -2.23 -7.56
N LEU A 403 23.58 -3.09 -7.61
CA LEU A 403 22.22 -2.73 -7.20
C LEU A 403 21.87 -3.13 -5.76
N TYR A 404 22.74 -3.84 -5.04
CA TYR A 404 22.62 -4.12 -3.61
C TYR A 404 23.96 -4.66 -3.08
N LEU A 405 24.12 -4.80 -1.76
CA LEU A 405 25.39 -5.27 -1.14
C LEU A 405 26.57 -4.31 -1.38
N LEU A 406 26.26 -3.01 -1.47
CA LEU A 406 27.20 -1.95 -1.79
C LEU A 406 28.40 -1.94 -0.84
N GLY A 407 28.16 -2.13 0.46
CA GLY A 407 29.22 -2.12 1.44
C GLY A 407 30.18 -3.30 1.31
N ASP A 408 29.76 -4.46 0.79
CA ASP A 408 30.69 -5.59 0.58
C ASP A 408 31.68 -5.29 -0.54
N VAL A 409 31.17 -4.72 -1.63
CA VAL A 409 31.97 -4.30 -2.78
C VAL A 409 32.93 -3.17 -2.38
N LEU A 410 32.44 -2.20 -1.62
CA LEU A 410 33.26 -1.09 -1.10
C LEU A 410 34.30 -1.56 -0.08
N ALA A 411 33.98 -2.52 0.79
CA ALA A 411 34.94 -3.08 1.75
C ALA A 411 36.11 -3.78 1.06
N LEU A 412 35.86 -4.39 -0.11
CA LEU A 412 36.90 -4.93 -0.99
C LEU A 412 37.64 -3.85 -1.78
N GLY A 413 37.39 -2.56 -1.53
CA GLY A 413 38.07 -1.44 -2.19
C GLY A 413 37.69 -1.26 -3.66
N VAL A 414 36.50 -1.73 -4.07
CA VAL A 414 35.96 -1.51 -5.40
C VAL A 414 34.91 -0.40 -5.33
N LYS A 415 35.13 0.69 -6.07
CA LYS A 415 34.18 1.81 -6.15
C LYS A 415 33.31 1.66 -7.41
N PRO A 416 31.99 1.42 -7.30
CA PRO A 416 31.10 1.31 -8.45
C PRO A 416 30.94 2.64 -9.19
N ILE A 417 30.55 2.57 -10.46
CA ILE A 417 30.18 3.75 -11.27
C ILE A 417 28.67 4.03 -11.26
N GLY A 418 27.86 3.02 -10.91
CA GLY A 418 26.42 3.12 -10.76
C GLY A 418 25.93 2.26 -9.61
N VAL A 419 25.05 2.80 -8.77
CA VAL A 419 24.52 2.12 -7.60
C VAL A 419 23.03 2.31 -7.44
N SER A 420 22.36 1.39 -6.75
CA SER A 420 21.02 1.65 -6.25
C SER A 420 21.00 2.82 -5.26
N ASP A 421 19.81 3.33 -4.97
CA ASP A 421 19.60 4.33 -3.92
C ASP A 421 20.17 3.83 -2.58
N VAL A 422 20.75 4.77 -1.84
CA VAL A 422 21.40 4.55 -0.55
C VAL A 422 20.61 5.31 0.49
N SER A 423 20.25 4.63 1.59
CA SER A 423 19.58 5.29 2.71
C SER A 423 20.49 6.33 3.34
N GLU A 424 19.93 7.50 3.66
CA GLU A 424 20.60 8.51 4.47
C GLU A 424 21.00 7.90 5.81
N GLY A 425 22.23 8.18 6.26
CA GLY A 425 22.81 7.63 7.49
C GLY A 425 23.52 6.28 7.33
N ALA A 426 23.52 5.69 6.12
CA ALA A 426 24.27 4.48 5.84
C ALA A 426 25.78 4.65 6.11
N ALA A 427 26.42 3.61 6.65
CA ALA A 427 27.84 3.66 7.04
C ALA A 427 28.79 4.07 5.89
N PHE A 428 28.41 3.73 4.66
CA PHE A 428 29.19 4.00 3.44
C PHE A 428 28.58 5.11 2.56
N GLU A 429 27.58 5.86 3.06
CA GLU A 429 26.89 6.90 2.28
C GLU A 429 27.87 7.91 1.65
N SER A 430 28.85 8.35 2.45
CA SER A 430 29.85 9.33 2.03
C SER A 430 30.74 8.88 0.87
N GLU A 431 31.03 7.58 0.78
CA GLU A 431 31.86 6.98 -0.28
C GLU A 431 31.16 7.01 -1.65
N LEU A 432 29.83 7.07 -1.64
CA LEU A 432 28.97 6.95 -2.82
C LEU A 432 28.27 8.26 -3.23
N LYS A 433 28.68 9.41 -2.66
CA LYS A 433 28.08 10.72 -2.99
C LYS A 433 28.23 11.12 -4.45
N ASP A 434 29.38 10.80 -5.04
CA ASP A 434 29.70 11.15 -6.44
C ASP A 434 29.35 10.04 -7.43
N VAL A 435 28.72 8.95 -6.97
CA VAL A 435 28.38 7.78 -7.80
C VAL A 435 26.94 7.90 -8.29
N GLN A 436 26.71 7.59 -9.56
CA GLN A 436 25.39 7.73 -10.16
C GLN A 436 24.36 6.80 -9.49
N LYS A 437 23.26 7.39 -9.00
CA LYS A 437 22.12 6.65 -8.45
C LYS A 437 21.21 6.20 -9.58
N LEU A 438 20.83 4.93 -9.54
CA LEU A 438 20.04 4.25 -10.57
C LEU A 438 18.58 4.07 -10.17
N GLY A 439 18.18 4.60 -9.01
CA GLY A 439 16.88 4.40 -8.38
C GLY A 439 16.89 3.27 -7.37
N ASN A 440 15.71 2.87 -6.91
CA ASN A 440 15.56 1.77 -5.97
C ASN A 440 16.20 0.48 -6.52
N TRP A 441 16.74 -0.34 -5.62
CA TRP A 441 17.49 -1.55 -5.95
C TRP A 441 16.70 -2.61 -6.75
N PHE A 442 15.36 -2.53 -6.82
CA PHE A 442 14.51 -3.37 -7.67
C PHE A 442 14.06 -2.71 -8.98
N GLU A 443 14.27 -1.41 -9.13
CA GLU A 443 13.66 -0.59 -10.19
C GLU A 443 14.72 0.11 -11.06
N ALA A 444 15.94 -0.41 -11.10
CA ALA A 444 17.03 0.18 -11.86
C ALA A 444 16.66 0.28 -13.36
N SER A 445 16.81 1.47 -13.94
CA SER A 445 16.49 1.71 -15.36
C SER A 445 17.55 1.08 -16.27
N PRO A 446 17.18 0.12 -17.15
CA PRO A 446 18.13 -0.50 -18.08
C PRO A 446 18.78 0.51 -19.03
N GLU A 447 18.05 1.55 -19.44
CA GLU A 447 18.59 2.60 -20.33
C GLU A 447 19.71 3.40 -19.66
N VAL A 448 19.55 3.74 -18.37
CA VAL A 448 20.58 4.45 -17.61
C VAL A 448 21.78 3.55 -17.37
N VAL A 449 21.55 2.28 -17.01
CA VAL A 449 22.64 1.30 -16.83
C VAL A 449 23.42 1.10 -18.13
N LEU A 450 22.75 0.99 -19.28
CA LEU A 450 23.39 0.86 -20.58
C LEU A 450 24.26 2.09 -20.91
N SER A 451 23.78 3.30 -20.58
CA SER A 451 24.55 4.55 -20.80
C SER A 451 25.83 4.65 -19.97
N LEU A 452 25.94 3.86 -18.89
CA LEU A 452 27.14 3.76 -18.08
C LEU A 452 28.19 2.83 -18.68
N GLU A 453 27.89 2.11 -19.76
CA GLU A 453 28.81 1.16 -20.40
C GLU A 453 29.53 0.25 -19.37
N PRO A 454 28.81 -0.48 -18.51
CA PRO A 454 29.42 -1.30 -17.48
C PRO A 454 30.17 -2.49 -18.08
N ASP A 455 31.23 -2.94 -17.41
CA ASP A 455 31.94 -4.18 -17.74
C ASP A 455 31.59 -5.33 -16.78
N LEU A 456 30.87 -5.03 -15.69
CA LEU A 456 30.32 -5.99 -14.75
C LEU A 456 29.10 -5.40 -14.03
N ILE A 457 28.05 -6.20 -13.86
CA ILE A 457 26.84 -5.82 -13.11
C ILE A 457 26.61 -6.85 -11.98
N ILE A 458 26.33 -6.38 -10.77
CA ILE A 458 25.97 -7.21 -9.62
C ILE A 458 24.54 -6.89 -9.20
N VAL A 459 23.69 -7.93 -9.14
CA VAL A 459 22.25 -7.79 -8.90
C VAL A 459 21.76 -8.69 -7.76
N PRO A 460 20.75 -8.25 -6.98
CA PRO A 460 20.22 -9.00 -5.84
C PRO A 460 19.11 -10.00 -6.18
N SER A 461 18.46 -9.88 -7.35
CA SER A 461 17.24 -10.62 -7.65
C SER A 461 17.17 -11.13 -9.08
N GLU A 462 16.37 -12.18 -9.27
CA GLU A 462 16.00 -12.70 -10.58
C GLU A 462 15.43 -11.60 -11.49
N GLU A 463 14.53 -10.76 -10.96
CA GLU A 463 13.90 -9.68 -11.73
C GLU A 463 14.92 -8.67 -12.27
N THR A 464 15.89 -8.28 -11.44
CA THR A 464 16.95 -7.34 -11.85
C THR A 464 17.99 -8.00 -12.76
N TYR A 465 18.20 -9.31 -12.62
CA TYR A 465 19.03 -10.10 -13.54
C TYR A 465 18.42 -10.13 -14.95
N GLU A 466 17.15 -10.53 -15.08
CA GLU A 466 16.44 -10.59 -16.37
C GLU A 466 16.36 -9.22 -17.07
N ALA A 467 16.36 -8.12 -16.30
CA ALA A 467 16.33 -6.77 -16.85
C ALA A 467 17.69 -6.27 -17.37
N LEU A 468 18.81 -6.79 -16.88
CA LEU A 468 20.14 -6.17 -17.07
C LEU A 468 21.19 -7.10 -17.67
N HIS A 469 20.96 -8.43 -17.73
CA HIS A 469 21.98 -9.37 -18.21
C HIS A 469 22.37 -9.19 -19.67
N ASP A 470 21.54 -8.55 -20.48
CA ASP A 470 21.83 -8.25 -21.90
C ASP A 470 22.79 -7.05 -22.08
N ILE A 471 23.11 -6.31 -21.01
CA ILE A 471 23.96 -5.12 -21.06
C ILE A 471 25.44 -5.46 -20.90
N ALA A 472 25.78 -6.27 -19.90
CA ALA A 472 27.15 -6.67 -19.56
C ALA A 472 27.13 -7.96 -18.73
N PRO A 473 28.28 -8.65 -18.52
CA PRO A 473 28.36 -9.80 -17.62
C PRO A 473 27.71 -9.48 -16.28
N THR A 474 26.68 -10.25 -15.93
CA THR A 474 25.81 -9.95 -14.79
C THR A 474 25.84 -11.11 -13.81
N VAL A 475 26.14 -10.82 -12.54
CA VAL A 475 26.21 -11.80 -11.47
C VAL A 475 25.04 -11.59 -10.50
N LEU A 476 24.16 -12.59 -10.42
CA LEU A 476 23.11 -12.66 -9.41
C LEU A 476 23.69 -13.20 -8.09
N VAL A 477 23.61 -12.40 -7.02
CA VAL A 477 24.03 -12.79 -5.68
C VAL A 477 22.79 -13.13 -4.85
N PRO A 478 22.51 -14.43 -4.55
CA PRO A 478 21.34 -14.84 -3.77
C PRO A 478 21.58 -14.63 -2.26
N TYR A 479 21.78 -13.38 -1.85
CA TYR A 479 22.26 -13.00 -0.52
C TYR A 479 21.38 -13.51 0.63
N GLU A 480 20.07 -13.65 0.41
CA GLU A 480 19.13 -14.18 1.43
C GLU A 480 19.41 -15.64 1.82
N LYS A 481 20.19 -16.37 1.00
CA LYS A 481 20.55 -17.77 1.21
C LYS A 481 22.01 -17.96 1.59
N MET A 482 22.76 -16.87 1.74
CA MET A 482 24.19 -16.90 2.02
C MET A 482 24.45 -16.36 3.42
N THR A 483 25.36 -17.02 4.13
CA THR A 483 26.01 -16.44 5.30
C THR A 483 26.88 -15.26 4.90
N THR A 484 27.30 -14.44 5.88
CA THR A 484 28.22 -13.31 5.61
C THR A 484 29.51 -13.80 4.98
N ASP A 485 30.09 -14.88 5.50
CA ASP A 485 31.34 -15.47 5.01
C ASP A 485 31.21 -15.96 3.57
N GLU A 486 30.15 -16.70 3.25
CA GLU A 486 29.86 -17.15 1.88
C GLU A 486 29.67 -15.97 0.93
N ARG A 487 28.92 -14.95 1.37
CA ARG A 487 28.61 -13.78 0.56
C ARG A 487 29.85 -12.92 0.28
N VAL A 488 30.62 -12.58 1.32
CA VAL A 488 31.87 -11.80 1.17
C VAL A 488 32.91 -12.59 0.37
N GLY A 489 33.03 -13.89 0.63
CA GLY A 489 33.91 -14.78 -0.14
C GLY A 489 33.52 -14.86 -1.62
N PHE A 490 32.23 -14.99 -1.93
CA PHE A 490 31.73 -15.01 -3.30
C PHE A 490 31.98 -13.68 -4.02
N ILE A 491 31.72 -12.55 -3.37
CA ILE A 491 32.04 -11.23 -3.93
C ILE A 491 33.56 -11.07 -4.12
N GLY A 492 34.37 -11.61 -3.20
CA GLY A 492 35.82 -11.71 -3.35
C GLY A 492 36.22 -12.42 -4.65
N GLN A 493 35.61 -13.57 -4.96
CA GLN A 493 35.87 -14.31 -6.20
C GLN A 493 35.50 -13.51 -7.46
N ILE A 494 34.36 -12.80 -7.45
CA ILE A 494 33.93 -11.94 -8.57
C ILE A 494 35.04 -10.94 -8.95
N PHE A 495 35.70 -10.35 -7.95
CA PHE A 495 36.75 -9.35 -8.15
C PHE A 495 38.18 -9.91 -8.16
N GLY A 496 38.40 -11.20 -7.89
CA GLY A 496 39.74 -11.79 -7.71
C GLY A 496 40.47 -11.23 -6.48
N LYS A 497 39.72 -11.06 -5.40
CA LYS A 497 40.11 -10.44 -4.12
C LYS A 497 39.85 -11.38 -2.94
N GLU A 498 40.02 -12.68 -3.13
CA GLU A 498 39.74 -13.73 -2.14
C GLU A 498 40.57 -13.54 -0.85
N ASP A 499 41.86 -13.20 -0.97
CA ASP A 499 42.72 -12.92 0.19
C ASP A 499 42.26 -11.68 0.97
N GLN A 500 41.76 -10.65 0.28
CA GLN A 500 41.21 -9.44 0.90
C GLN A 500 39.89 -9.74 1.59
N ALA A 501 39.02 -10.54 0.95
CA ALA A 501 37.77 -11.02 1.53
C ALA A 501 38.01 -11.82 2.82
N ALA A 502 38.96 -12.76 2.80
CA ALA A 502 39.36 -13.53 3.98
C ALA A 502 39.88 -12.61 5.09
N SER A 503 40.78 -11.68 4.76
CA SER A 503 41.33 -10.72 5.72
C SER A 503 40.25 -9.81 6.35
N LEU A 504 39.25 -9.39 5.58
CA LEU A 504 38.12 -8.59 6.08
C LEU A 504 37.30 -9.37 7.10
N LEU A 505 37.00 -10.64 6.81
CA LEU A 505 36.25 -11.52 7.70
C LEU A 505 37.03 -11.81 8.99
N ASP A 506 38.32 -12.14 8.88
CA ASP A 506 39.19 -12.40 10.03
C ASP A 506 39.27 -11.20 10.96
N ASN A 507 39.45 -9.99 10.40
CA ASN A 507 39.51 -8.76 11.17
C ASN A 507 38.17 -8.46 11.87
N PHE A 508 37.05 -8.65 11.17
CA PHE A 508 35.73 -8.45 11.75
C PHE A 508 35.46 -9.45 12.89
N ASN A 509 35.76 -10.73 12.69
CA ASN A 509 35.59 -11.77 13.71
C ASN A 509 36.48 -11.53 14.94
N ALA A 510 37.75 -11.14 14.74
CA ALA A 510 38.62 -10.77 15.85
C ALA A 510 38.06 -9.60 16.66
N LYS A 511 37.47 -8.61 15.99
CA LYS A 511 36.82 -7.45 16.62
C LYS A 511 35.53 -7.80 17.35
N VAL A 512 34.77 -8.78 16.84
CA VAL A 512 33.61 -9.35 17.55
C VAL A 512 34.04 -9.98 18.88
N GLU A 513 35.12 -10.76 18.88
CA GLU A 513 35.62 -11.41 20.11
C GLU A 513 36.15 -10.39 21.13
N ASP A 514 36.90 -9.36 20.68
CA ASP A 514 37.31 -8.24 21.54
C ASP A 514 36.11 -7.49 22.12
N SER A 515 35.08 -7.24 21.30
CA SER A 515 33.82 -6.61 21.74
C SER A 515 33.10 -7.44 22.80
N LYS A 516 33.01 -8.77 22.62
CA LYS A 516 32.43 -9.67 23.63
C LYS A 516 33.18 -9.60 24.94
N GLN A 517 34.51 -9.58 24.90
CA GLN A 517 35.33 -9.46 26.10
C GLN A 517 35.04 -8.15 26.84
N LYS A 518 35.00 -7.01 26.13
CA LYS A 518 34.67 -5.70 26.74
C LYS A 518 33.28 -5.70 27.38
N LEU A 519 32.27 -6.24 26.71
CA LEU A 519 30.91 -6.34 27.24
C LEU A 519 30.83 -7.29 28.43
N GLN A 520 31.62 -8.37 28.43
CA GLN A 520 31.69 -9.32 29.54
C GLN A 520 32.35 -8.71 30.77
N GLU A 521 33.46 -7.99 30.60
CA GLU A 521 34.15 -7.26 31.68
C GLU A 521 33.26 -6.15 32.27
N ALA A 522 32.43 -5.52 31.43
CA ALA A 522 31.44 -4.55 31.86
C ALA A 522 30.18 -5.16 32.50
N GLY A 523 30.03 -6.49 32.49
CA GLY A 523 28.87 -7.20 33.02
C GLY A 523 27.59 -7.07 32.19
N ILE A 524 27.69 -6.70 30.91
CA ILE A 524 26.56 -6.43 30.01
C ILE A 524 26.25 -7.63 29.10
N LEU A 525 27.25 -8.46 28.78
CA LEU A 525 27.08 -9.53 27.78
C LEU A 525 25.92 -10.49 28.10
N GLY A 526 25.63 -10.72 29.39
CA GLY A 526 24.52 -11.56 29.84
C GLY A 526 23.15 -10.87 29.89
N SER A 527 23.07 -9.57 29.61
CA SER A 527 21.80 -8.82 29.59
C SER A 527 20.98 -9.12 28.33
N THR A 528 19.67 -8.94 28.45
CA THR A 528 18.73 -9.09 27.35
C THR A 528 18.58 -7.81 26.54
N ILE A 529 18.53 -7.94 25.21
CA ILE A 529 18.37 -6.81 24.28
C ILE A 529 17.10 -7.01 23.47
N SER A 530 16.29 -5.96 23.33
CA SER A 530 15.22 -5.90 22.35
C SER A 530 15.55 -4.90 21.26
N ILE A 531 15.15 -5.20 20.03
CA ILE A 531 15.30 -4.30 18.88
C ILE A 531 13.91 -3.95 18.38
N MET A 532 13.61 -2.66 18.26
CA MET A 532 12.27 -2.15 17.96
C MET A 532 12.30 -1.03 16.92
N GLU A 533 11.21 -0.87 16.17
CA GLU A 533 11.02 0.16 15.17
C GLU A 533 9.56 0.64 15.18
N GLY A 534 9.32 1.93 14.94
CA GLY A 534 7.98 2.51 14.86
C GLY A 534 7.48 3.21 16.13
N GLY A 535 6.24 2.97 16.53
CA GLY A 535 5.56 3.69 17.62
C GLY A 535 4.31 4.46 17.19
N ALA A 536 4.07 4.54 15.88
CA ALA A 536 2.79 5.03 15.36
C ALA A 536 1.66 4.07 15.78
N ASP A 537 0.45 4.63 15.93
CA ASP A 537 -0.76 3.88 16.32
C ASP A 537 -0.62 3.10 17.65
N ARG A 538 0.29 3.53 18.54
CA ARG A 538 0.58 2.89 19.84
C ARG A 538 1.02 1.42 19.71
N SER A 539 1.79 1.12 18.66
CA SER A 539 2.39 -0.18 18.44
C SER A 539 3.85 -0.07 17.99
N MET A 540 4.67 -1.07 18.33
CA MET A 540 6.07 -1.22 17.92
C MET A 540 6.23 -2.49 17.09
N VAL A 541 7.01 -2.40 16.02
CA VAL A 541 7.57 -3.60 15.40
C VAL A 541 8.75 -4.06 16.24
N VAL A 542 8.65 -5.25 16.84
CA VAL A 542 9.74 -5.88 17.60
C VAL A 542 10.40 -6.92 16.72
N VAL A 543 11.73 -6.86 16.59
CA VAL A 543 12.50 -7.79 15.76
C VAL A 543 12.60 -9.17 16.42
N MET A 544 12.18 -10.20 15.71
CA MET A 544 12.06 -11.59 16.20
C MET A 544 12.98 -12.56 15.44
N SER A 545 14.03 -12.07 14.80
CA SER A 545 14.94 -12.87 13.98
C SER A 545 16.38 -12.39 14.11
N LYS A 546 17.35 -13.30 13.90
CA LYS A 546 18.79 -12.99 13.86
C LYS A 546 19.17 -12.17 12.62
N GLN A 547 18.43 -12.33 11.52
CA GLN A 547 18.82 -11.79 10.21
C GLN A 547 17.75 -10.86 9.62
N TYR A 548 17.40 -9.78 10.34
CA TYR A 548 16.36 -8.82 9.94
C TYR A 548 16.89 -7.40 9.62
N GLY A 549 18.21 -7.21 9.69
CA GLY A 549 18.83 -5.89 9.78
C GLY A 549 18.54 -5.25 11.15
N ARG A 550 18.55 -3.93 11.23
CA ARG A 550 18.38 -3.13 12.47
C ARG A 550 19.40 -3.49 13.57
N GLY A 551 20.57 -4.01 13.18
CA GLY A 551 21.59 -4.51 14.12
C GLY A 551 21.32 -5.90 14.72
N SER A 552 20.26 -6.60 14.31
CA SER A 552 19.92 -7.95 14.83
C SER A 552 21.03 -8.98 14.63
N GLN A 553 21.72 -8.93 13.49
CA GLN A 553 22.84 -9.82 13.21
C GLN A 553 24.00 -9.57 14.18
N VAL A 554 24.36 -8.31 14.39
CA VAL A 554 25.42 -7.95 15.34
C VAL A 554 25.06 -8.41 16.76
N ILE A 555 23.85 -8.13 17.22
CA ILE A 555 23.43 -8.39 18.60
C ILE A 555 23.22 -9.89 18.87
N TYR A 556 22.39 -10.55 18.07
CA TYR A 556 21.93 -11.92 18.35
C TYR A 556 22.79 -13.01 17.71
N GLU A 557 23.46 -12.72 16.60
CA GLU A 557 24.31 -13.69 15.89
C GLU A 557 25.78 -13.56 16.31
N TYR A 558 26.38 -12.38 16.10
CA TYR A 558 27.81 -12.18 16.34
C TYR A 558 28.16 -12.04 17.82
N LEU A 559 27.55 -11.10 18.53
CA LEU A 559 27.78 -10.93 19.97
C LEU A 559 27.15 -12.06 20.80
N GLY A 560 26.11 -12.72 20.26
CA GLY A 560 25.43 -13.82 20.92
C GLY A 560 24.61 -13.42 22.14
N MET A 561 24.25 -12.13 22.25
CA MET A 561 23.39 -11.64 23.32
C MET A 561 21.97 -12.20 23.16
N LYS A 562 21.24 -12.31 24.27
CA LYS A 562 19.89 -12.87 24.28
C LYS A 562 18.83 -11.80 24.13
N ALA A 563 17.70 -12.17 23.56
CA ALA A 563 16.47 -11.38 23.65
C ALA A 563 15.64 -11.79 24.88
N PRO A 564 14.62 -11.02 25.27
CA PRO A 564 13.64 -11.46 26.27
C PRO A 564 12.99 -12.77 25.87
N GLU A 565 12.53 -13.55 26.84
CA GLU A 565 12.12 -14.95 26.59
C GLU A 565 11.07 -15.11 25.49
N LEU A 566 10.05 -14.25 25.42
CA LEU A 566 9.04 -14.27 24.36
C LEU A 566 9.64 -14.05 22.95
N VAL A 567 10.59 -13.13 22.85
CA VAL A 567 11.30 -12.81 21.62
C VAL A 567 12.29 -13.92 21.28
N GLN A 568 13.02 -14.43 22.27
CA GLN A 568 14.03 -15.47 22.12
C GLN A 568 13.41 -16.78 21.63
N GLN A 569 12.25 -17.17 22.16
CA GLN A 569 11.51 -18.35 21.69
C GLN A 569 11.17 -18.24 20.21
N LYS A 570 10.82 -17.05 19.71
CA LYS A 570 10.56 -16.83 18.28
C LYS A 570 11.85 -16.92 17.47
N ILE A 571 12.90 -16.23 17.91
CA ILE A 571 14.23 -16.28 17.28
C ILE A 571 14.73 -17.72 17.14
N ASP A 572 14.49 -18.57 18.15
CA ASP A 572 14.97 -19.95 18.16
C ASP A 572 14.06 -20.94 17.42
N SER A 573 12.76 -20.63 17.26
CA SER A 573 11.76 -21.55 16.69
C SER A 573 11.42 -21.29 15.22
N THR A 574 11.70 -20.09 14.69
CA THR A 574 11.44 -19.77 13.28
C THR A 574 12.73 -19.50 12.52
N THR A 575 12.75 -19.94 11.26
CA THR A 575 13.75 -19.51 10.26
C THR A 575 13.27 -18.29 9.49
N ASP A 576 12.04 -17.83 9.73
CA ASP A 576 11.48 -16.67 9.03
C ASP A 576 12.16 -15.38 9.49
N VAL A 577 12.55 -14.58 8.51
CA VAL A 577 13.08 -13.24 8.72
C VAL A 577 11.91 -12.30 9.00
N GLY A 578 11.80 -11.78 10.23
CA GLY A 578 10.63 -10.99 10.59
C GLY A 578 10.74 -10.17 11.89
N GLY A 579 9.82 -9.21 11.99
CA GLY A 579 9.43 -8.57 13.24
C GLY A 579 7.91 -8.62 13.39
N GLU A 580 7.42 -8.62 14.62
CA GLU A 580 5.98 -8.65 14.94
C GLU A 580 5.52 -7.28 15.43
N SER A 581 4.31 -6.87 15.03
CA SER A 581 3.70 -5.64 15.53
C SER A 581 3.08 -5.91 16.91
N VAL A 582 3.63 -5.27 17.93
CA VAL A 582 3.29 -5.43 19.35
C VAL A 582 2.67 -4.14 19.88
N SER A 583 1.52 -4.22 20.54
CA SER A 583 0.86 -3.04 21.11
C SER A 583 1.53 -2.59 22.42
N PHE A 584 1.42 -1.30 22.75
CA PHE A 584 2.06 -0.73 23.94
C PHE A 584 1.58 -1.36 25.27
N GLU A 585 0.37 -1.92 25.31
CA GLU A 585 -0.20 -2.57 26.48
C GLU A 585 0.58 -3.82 26.92
N VAL A 586 1.23 -4.51 25.99
CA VAL A 586 1.99 -5.73 26.25
C VAL A 586 3.48 -5.57 25.96
N LEU A 587 3.91 -4.40 25.47
CA LEU A 587 5.27 -4.15 24.99
C LEU A 587 6.35 -4.34 26.07
N ALA A 588 5.99 -4.17 27.34
CA ALA A 588 6.89 -4.44 28.46
C ALA A 588 7.39 -5.90 28.48
N ASP A 589 6.54 -6.87 28.12
CA ASP A 589 6.92 -8.29 28.09
C ASP A 589 7.88 -8.65 26.94
N TYR A 590 7.96 -7.76 25.94
CA TYR A 590 8.87 -7.85 24.80
C TYR A 590 10.11 -6.97 24.95
N SER A 591 10.25 -6.29 26.08
CA SER A 591 11.34 -5.35 26.36
C SER A 591 12.42 -6.00 27.21
N GLY A 592 13.65 -6.01 26.71
CA GLY A 592 14.82 -6.48 27.45
C GLY A 592 15.36 -5.45 28.42
N ASP A 593 16.49 -5.81 29.01
CA ASP A 593 17.25 -4.93 29.88
C ASP A 593 17.69 -3.64 29.18
N TYR A 594 18.04 -3.75 27.89
CA TYR A 594 18.28 -2.63 27.00
C TYR A 594 17.41 -2.73 25.75
N ILE A 595 17.12 -1.59 25.14
CA ILE A 595 16.34 -1.49 23.91
C ILE A 595 17.14 -0.71 22.88
N PHE A 596 17.31 -1.27 21.69
CA PHE A 596 17.71 -0.49 20.51
C PHE A 596 16.47 -0.11 19.71
N ARG A 597 16.25 1.18 19.50
CA ARG A 597 15.15 1.71 18.68
C ARG A 597 15.70 2.29 17.38
N SER A 598 15.31 1.71 16.25
CA SER A 598 15.72 2.12 14.90
C SER A 598 15.05 3.45 14.52
N SER A 599 15.79 4.55 14.47
CA SER A 599 15.29 5.91 14.26
C SER A 599 15.26 6.30 12.77
N TYR A 600 14.18 6.93 12.33
CA TYR A 600 14.02 7.44 10.97
C TYR A 600 13.16 8.71 10.94
N ASP A 601 13.25 9.47 9.84
CA ASP A 601 12.48 10.70 9.66
C ASP A 601 10.97 10.46 9.72
N GLY A 602 10.29 11.23 10.58
CA GLY A 602 8.85 11.09 10.80
C GLY A 602 8.45 9.94 11.74
N MET A 603 9.42 9.30 12.41
CA MET A 603 9.13 8.36 13.50
C MET A 603 8.33 9.04 14.62
N ALA A 604 7.47 8.27 15.29
CA ALA A 604 6.66 8.77 16.40
C ALA A 604 7.52 9.31 17.56
N ASP A 605 7.22 10.53 18.01
CA ASP A 605 7.74 11.07 19.26
C ASP A 605 6.97 10.48 20.45
N LEU A 606 7.68 9.73 21.29
CA LEU A 606 7.13 9.03 22.44
C LEU A 606 7.56 9.63 23.78
N THR A 607 8.26 10.77 23.77
CA THR A 607 8.79 11.41 24.99
C THR A 607 7.70 11.67 26.04
N GLY A 608 6.46 11.95 25.60
CA GLY A 608 5.31 12.17 26.48
C GLY A 608 4.43 10.95 26.75
N ASP A 609 4.71 9.76 26.19
CA ASP A 609 3.80 8.62 26.30
C ASP A 609 3.97 7.86 27.63
N PRO A 610 2.91 7.72 28.45
CA PRO A 610 3.03 7.12 29.77
C PRO A 610 3.27 5.60 29.75
N LEU A 611 2.78 4.87 28.75
CA LEU A 611 3.04 3.43 28.65
C LEU A 611 4.47 3.18 28.22
N TRP A 612 4.94 3.90 27.19
CA TRP A 612 6.33 3.82 26.75
C TRP A 612 7.30 4.17 27.88
N ASN A 613 7.06 5.28 28.59
CA ASN A 613 7.89 5.73 29.71
C ASN A 613 7.78 4.84 30.96
N SER A 614 6.81 3.91 31.02
CA SER A 614 6.69 2.95 32.12
C SER A 614 7.62 1.73 31.96
N ILE A 615 8.12 1.48 30.74
CA ILE A 615 9.01 0.36 30.45
C ILE A 615 10.34 0.57 31.21
N PRO A 616 10.83 -0.42 31.99
CA PRO A 616 12.02 -0.25 32.83
C PRO A 616 13.26 0.26 32.08
N ALA A 617 13.57 -0.32 30.92
CA ALA A 617 14.72 0.12 30.11
C ALA A 617 14.59 1.57 29.64
N VAL A 618 13.39 2.04 29.27
CA VAL A 618 13.14 3.43 28.86
C VAL A 618 13.29 4.35 30.07
N LYS A 619 12.60 4.04 31.17
CA LYS A 619 12.58 4.82 32.41
C LYS A 619 13.98 5.02 33.00
N GLU A 620 14.84 4.02 32.85
CA GLU A 620 16.18 4.00 33.43
C GLU A 620 17.28 4.44 32.45
N GLY A 621 16.90 4.95 31.27
CA GLY A 621 17.84 5.50 30.28
C GLY A 621 18.67 4.45 29.54
N ARG A 622 18.17 3.20 29.45
CA ARG A 622 18.76 2.07 28.70
C ARG A 622 18.10 1.83 27.34
N MET A 623 17.34 2.81 26.85
CA MET A 623 16.85 2.85 25.47
C MET A 623 17.85 3.64 24.63
N LEU A 624 18.41 3.00 23.62
CA LEU A 624 19.44 3.50 22.73
C LEU A 624 18.83 3.66 21.34
N GLU A 625 18.98 4.83 20.74
CA GLU A 625 18.53 5.05 19.36
C GLU A 625 19.66 4.69 18.41
N ILE A 626 19.33 3.98 17.32
CA ILE A 626 20.26 3.66 16.24
C ILE A 626 19.66 4.14 14.93
N ASP A 627 20.44 4.86 14.14
CA ASP A 627 19.99 5.38 12.85
C ASP A 627 19.53 4.23 11.92
N PHE A 628 18.40 4.45 11.23
CA PHE A 628 17.85 3.47 10.30
C PHE A 628 18.82 3.17 9.17
N GLY A 629 19.43 4.19 8.56
CA GLY A 629 20.40 4.01 7.48
C GLY A 629 21.60 3.19 7.93
N LEU A 630 22.15 3.50 9.10
CA LEU A 630 23.26 2.73 9.68
C LEU A 630 22.88 1.25 9.90
N SER A 631 21.67 1.02 10.42
CA SER A 631 21.22 -0.31 10.84
C SER A 631 20.51 -1.11 9.73
N TYR A 632 20.22 -0.51 8.58
CA TYR A 632 19.46 -1.12 7.50
C TYR A 632 20.20 -2.25 6.79
N TYR A 633 21.50 -2.05 6.53
CA TYR A 633 22.31 -2.92 5.69
C TYR A 633 22.97 -4.06 6.48
N SER A 634 23.17 -5.20 5.81
CA SER A 634 23.80 -6.42 6.35
C SER A 634 25.13 -6.77 5.66
N ASP A 635 25.68 -5.85 4.87
CA ASP A 635 27.03 -5.96 4.30
C ASP A 635 28.12 -5.78 5.37
N ILE A 636 29.32 -6.32 5.10
CA ILE A 636 30.41 -6.36 6.07
C ILE A 636 30.88 -4.96 6.51
N TYR A 637 30.79 -3.97 5.62
CA TYR A 637 31.09 -2.57 5.95
C TYR A 637 30.14 -2.05 7.03
N SER A 638 28.84 -2.26 6.82
CA SER A 638 27.80 -1.82 7.74
C SER A 638 27.82 -2.62 9.04
N LEU A 639 28.03 -3.94 8.99
CA LEU A 639 28.17 -4.77 10.19
C LEU A 639 29.33 -4.31 11.08
N ASN A 640 30.47 -3.94 10.49
CA ASN A 640 31.61 -3.43 11.23
C ASN A 640 31.31 -2.09 11.92
N ALA A 641 30.61 -1.17 11.23
CA ALA A 641 30.21 0.12 11.81
C ALA A 641 29.11 -0.02 12.87
N GLN A 642 28.14 -0.92 12.64
CA GLN A 642 27.09 -1.25 13.60
C GLN A 642 27.68 -1.87 14.86
N LEU A 643 28.68 -2.75 14.76
CA LEU A 643 29.36 -3.34 15.91
C LEU A 643 29.97 -2.27 16.81
N ASP A 644 30.72 -1.32 16.23
CA ASP A 644 31.28 -0.19 16.99
C ASP A 644 30.18 0.60 17.70
N PHE A 645 29.16 1.02 16.94
CA PHE A 645 28.07 1.82 17.47
C PHE A 645 27.35 1.10 18.63
N ILE A 646 27.00 -0.17 18.45
CA ILE A 646 26.26 -0.96 19.44
C ILE A 646 27.09 -1.15 20.70
N VAL A 647 28.36 -1.54 20.56
CA VAL A 647 29.25 -1.81 21.70
C VAL A 647 29.53 -0.52 22.48
N ASP A 648 29.85 0.58 21.80
CA ASP A 648 30.13 1.86 22.45
C ASP A 648 28.91 2.39 23.21
N ASN A 649 27.73 2.31 22.60
CA ASN A 649 26.49 2.77 23.24
C ASN A 649 26.08 1.87 24.42
N LEU A 650 26.24 0.55 24.32
CA LEU A 650 26.01 -0.35 25.46
C LEU A 650 26.98 -0.07 26.61
N LEU A 651 28.27 0.13 26.31
CA LEU A 651 29.27 0.45 27.32
C LEU A 651 28.99 1.78 28.02
N ALA A 652 28.47 2.77 27.29
CA ALA A 652 28.09 4.08 27.84
C ALA A 652 26.73 4.09 28.57
N ALA A 653 25.86 3.12 28.31
CA ALA A 653 24.52 3.05 28.89
C ALA A 653 24.53 2.77 30.41
N PRO A 654 23.51 3.22 31.16
CA PRO A 654 23.32 2.84 32.55
C PRO A 654 23.26 1.32 32.74
N ARG A 655 23.87 0.80 33.81
CA ARG A 655 23.89 -0.65 34.09
C ARG A 655 22.55 -1.15 34.63
N VAL A 656 22.25 -2.41 34.35
CA VAL A 656 21.17 -3.15 35.03
C VAL A 656 21.56 -3.34 36.50
N LYS A 657 20.64 -3.07 37.42
CA LYS A 657 20.91 -3.12 38.86
C LYS A 657 20.77 -4.51 39.46
#